data_AF-A0A7D9H6Z7-F1
#
_entry.id   AF-A0A7D9H6Z7-F1
#
_cell.length_a   1.000
_cell.length_b   1.000
_cell.length_c   1.000
_cell.angle_alpha   90.00
_cell.angle_beta   90.00
_cell.angle_gamma   90.00
#
_symmetry.space_group_name_H-M   'P 1'
#
loop_
_entity.id
_entity.type
_entity.pdbx_description
1 polymer ?
#
loop_
_entity_poly.entity_id
_entity_poly.type
_entity_poly.pdbx_seq_one_letter_code
_entity_poly.pdbx_strand_id
1 'polypeptide(L)'
;LLQEQLSHYLDIVEVKIAKQVSQKSSAFFHAMTSHDTIMEQMGIATEEVKMLRNSIKEVDQNIAANPLKLLGQIRSRINHAKLFAKLKLMSTVLQTQPMLQLLLSNSDYVAALELIASTQDVLAKELAGVTSLRYLPSQLKEMSHLIDKMLSNEFERYAATDLHRPLDGSPGVLEPEKLTSLVAGFLRQSHFNFLEVYKKEAVTSAQAVLKQLFIEQLADLEDCLTGSGETTPTFDSEQWLKLLVQATDALTKLINRVKSVHDVIKHTSDASAGCDEETFLSIEDHNRVEIKLKDLLVSICDYCNERLASLVSTQSDKFNISAVQISELADTIDLFSDMCEKISGKMNPSLKVAFKTQAGRFAHRFHSQRKTKLSLLLENERWRAADVPPGFQDLLDQLGSENISNTLPKSPNTSTCVRIGNEEYITVGTVLMLIQLISEYCICGKELPSLASTLSKYLAELLKNFNSRTCQLILGANALRTAGLKTITSTNLALASRALQLVLWLIPHIKVHFKKLKVEDFQSLDGVEKEISDHIHQIEAKILAIISSLLGEQLNDWDAKPPVPSNAFRNISRHLLKLHEALSGTLPPDQIKIIYSVVHKNFKERLRDRLIAMDITNNGGPKHGVVTSELTFYLETLHKVNVLPDTSDKEMNDIW
;
A
#
# COMPACT_ATOMS: atom_id res chain seq x y z
N LEU A 1 -22.33 -185.15 -22.04
CA LEU A 1 -23.42 -184.92 -21.07
C LEU A 1 -23.21 -183.70 -20.16
N LEU A 2 -22.05 -183.48 -19.51
CA LEU A 2 -21.87 -182.29 -18.64
C LEU A 2 -21.73 -180.94 -19.39
N GLN A 3 -21.14 -180.96 -20.59
CA GLN A 3 -20.82 -179.75 -21.36
C GLN A 3 -22.06 -179.07 -21.97
N GLU A 4 -23.09 -179.83 -22.31
CA GLU A 4 -24.36 -179.29 -22.82
C GLU A 4 -25.15 -178.55 -21.73
N GLN A 5 -25.09 -179.02 -20.47
CA GLN A 5 -25.76 -178.33 -19.37
C GLN A 5 -25.14 -176.96 -19.09
N LEU A 6 -23.82 -176.85 -19.16
CA LEU A 6 -23.12 -175.57 -18.97
C LEU A 6 -23.45 -174.55 -20.07
N SER A 7 -23.58 -174.99 -21.33
CA SER A 7 -24.01 -174.11 -22.43
C SER A 7 -25.43 -173.58 -22.23
N HIS A 8 -26.34 -174.43 -21.74
CA HIS A 8 -27.72 -174.01 -21.49
C HIS A 8 -27.83 -172.97 -20.36
N TYR A 9 -27.04 -173.10 -19.29
CA TYR A 9 -27.00 -172.10 -18.22
C TYR A 9 -26.45 -170.76 -18.70
N LEU A 10 -25.50 -170.75 -19.64
CA LEU A 10 -24.92 -169.52 -20.19
C LEU A 10 -25.95 -168.72 -21.02
N ASP A 11 -26.71 -169.40 -21.88
CA ASP A 11 -27.80 -168.77 -22.65
C ASP A 11 -28.87 -168.15 -21.73
N ILE A 12 -29.23 -168.84 -20.64
CA ILE A 12 -30.22 -168.32 -19.68
C ILE A 12 -29.69 -167.04 -19.00
N VAL A 13 -28.39 -166.98 -18.69
CA VAL A 13 -27.77 -165.78 -18.10
C VAL A 13 -27.76 -164.64 -19.11
N GLU A 14 -27.39 -164.88 -20.36
CA GLU A 14 -27.41 -163.84 -21.41
C GLU A 14 -28.81 -163.28 -21.63
N VAL A 15 -29.84 -164.15 -21.71
CA VAL A 15 -31.23 -163.72 -21.86
C VAL A 15 -31.69 -162.89 -20.65
N LYS A 16 -31.32 -163.30 -19.43
CA LYS A 16 -31.66 -162.54 -18.22
C LYS A 16 -30.96 -161.19 -18.16
N ILE A 17 -29.68 -161.10 -18.54
CA ILE A 17 -28.95 -159.83 -18.61
C ILE A 17 -29.58 -158.91 -19.66
N ALA A 18 -29.86 -159.40 -20.87
CA ALA A 18 -30.49 -158.63 -21.93
C ALA A 18 -31.85 -158.06 -21.50
N LYS A 19 -32.67 -158.87 -20.80
CA LYS A 19 -33.98 -158.42 -20.30
C LYS A 19 -33.85 -157.35 -19.20
N GLN A 20 -32.86 -157.47 -18.32
CA GLN A 20 -32.65 -156.50 -17.24
C GLN A 20 -32.10 -155.17 -17.76
N VAL A 21 -31.21 -155.20 -18.75
CA VAL A 21 -30.71 -154.01 -19.45
C VAL A 21 -31.84 -153.31 -20.22
N SER A 22 -32.70 -154.08 -20.89
CA SER A 22 -33.88 -153.54 -21.60
C SER A 22 -34.87 -152.84 -20.67
N GLN A 23 -35.16 -153.39 -19.48
CA GLN A 23 -36.13 -152.79 -18.56
C GLN A 23 -35.61 -151.50 -17.91
N LYS A 24 -34.30 -151.38 -17.67
CA LYS A 24 -33.72 -150.21 -16.99
C LYS A 24 -33.22 -149.11 -17.92
N SER A 25 -33.05 -149.38 -19.22
CA SER A 25 -32.51 -148.40 -20.17
C SER A 25 -33.45 -147.20 -20.38
N SER A 26 -34.76 -147.41 -20.44
CA SER A 26 -35.74 -146.32 -20.70
C SER A 26 -35.75 -145.24 -19.61
N ALA A 27 -35.73 -145.65 -18.33
CA ALA A 27 -35.67 -144.72 -17.20
C ALA A 27 -34.35 -143.94 -17.16
N PHE A 28 -33.24 -144.59 -17.55
CA PHE A 28 -31.94 -143.93 -17.65
C PHE A 28 -31.94 -142.86 -18.77
N PHE A 29 -32.46 -143.18 -19.96
CA PHE A 29 -32.54 -142.20 -21.05
C PHE A 29 -33.48 -141.04 -20.75
N HIS A 30 -34.60 -141.27 -20.05
CA HIS A 30 -35.46 -140.17 -19.61
C HIS A 30 -34.76 -139.23 -18.60
N ALA A 31 -34.04 -139.79 -17.63
CA ALA A 31 -33.25 -138.99 -16.69
C ALA A 31 -32.14 -138.21 -17.41
N MET A 32 -31.51 -138.80 -18.44
CA MET A 32 -30.49 -138.15 -19.26
C MET A 32 -31.09 -137.00 -20.08
N THR A 33 -32.23 -137.20 -20.75
CA THR A 33 -32.90 -136.10 -21.47
C THR A 33 -33.36 -134.98 -20.56
N SER A 34 -33.84 -135.29 -19.35
CA SER A 34 -34.21 -134.28 -18.34
C SER A 34 -32.97 -133.49 -17.87
N HIS A 35 -31.87 -134.19 -17.61
CA HIS A 35 -30.60 -133.54 -17.26
C HIS A 35 -30.11 -132.60 -18.37
N ASP A 36 -30.19 -133.03 -19.63
CA ASP A 36 -29.81 -132.20 -20.78
C ASP A 36 -30.70 -130.95 -20.88
N THR A 37 -32.02 -131.08 -20.68
CA THR A 37 -32.93 -129.91 -20.69
C THR A 37 -32.67 -128.93 -19.54
N ILE A 38 -32.34 -129.43 -18.34
CA ILE A 38 -31.99 -128.58 -17.19
C ILE A 38 -30.64 -127.91 -17.43
N MET A 39 -29.67 -128.61 -18.02
CA MET A 39 -28.37 -128.03 -18.39
C MET A 39 -28.53 -126.92 -19.44
N GLU A 40 -29.42 -127.11 -20.42
CA GLU A 40 -29.74 -126.07 -21.41
C GLU A 40 -30.41 -124.85 -20.75
N GLN A 41 -31.45 -125.05 -19.92
CA GLN A 41 -32.10 -123.96 -19.20
C GLN A 41 -31.16 -123.24 -18.22
N MET A 42 -30.27 -123.98 -17.54
CA MET A 42 -29.27 -123.40 -16.66
C MET A 42 -28.24 -122.59 -17.47
N GLY A 43 -27.88 -123.04 -18.67
CA GLY A 43 -27.06 -122.28 -19.62
C GLY A 43 -27.70 -120.95 -20.00
N ILE A 44 -28.98 -120.96 -20.39
CA ILE A 44 -29.75 -119.75 -20.74
C ILE A 44 -29.86 -118.80 -19.55
N ALA A 45 -30.25 -119.30 -18.37
CA ALA A 45 -30.36 -118.47 -17.16
C ALA A 45 -29.01 -117.87 -16.74
N THR A 46 -27.91 -118.59 -16.93
CA THR A 46 -26.56 -118.08 -16.64
C THR A 46 -26.20 -116.93 -17.59
N GLU A 47 -26.56 -117.04 -18.86
CA GLU A 47 -26.33 -115.98 -19.84
C GLU A 47 -27.21 -114.75 -19.57
N GLU A 48 -28.49 -114.94 -19.22
CA GLU A 48 -29.38 -113.84 -18.83
C GLU A 48 -28.90 -113.10 -17.58
N VAL A 49 -28.45 -113.82 -16.54
CA VAL A 49 -27.87 -113.20 -15.33
C VAL A 49 -26.59 -112.44 -15.65
N LYS A 50 -25.77 -112.96 -16.56
CA LYS A 50 -24.56 -112.28 -17.03
C LYS A 50 -24.89 -111.00 -17.78
N MET A 51 -25.88 -111.04 -18.68
CA MET A 51 -26.38 -109.87 -19.40
C MET A 51 -26.98 -108.83 -18.45
N LEU A 52 -27.78 -109.23 -17.47
CA LEU A 52 -28.36 -108.34 -16.47
C LEU A 52 -27.27 -107.68 -15.60
N ARG A 53 -26.26 -108.46 -15.15
CA ARG A 53 -25.12 -107.91 -14.39
C ARG A 53 -24.31 -106.90 -15.21
N ASN A 54 -24.14 -107.14 -16.51
CA ASN A 54 -23.47 -106.19 -17.39
C ASN A 54 -24.29 -104.91 -17.55
N SER A 55 -25.61 -105.03 -17.78
CA SER A 55 -26.50 -103.86 -17.87
C SER A 55 -26.54 -103.05 -16.57
N ILE A 56 -26.58 -103.70 -15.40
CA ILE A 56 -26.49 -103.01 -14.10
C ILE A 56 -25.14 -102.29 -13.94
N LYS A 57 -24.02 -102.90 -14.37
CA LYS A 57 -22.71 -102.24 -14.34
C LYS A 57 -22.65 -101.02 -15.27
N GLU A 58 -23.23 -101.11 -16.46
CA GLU A 58 -23.32 -99.97 -17.38
C GLU A 58 -24.18 -98.84 -16.80
N VAL A 59 -25.31 -99.18 -16.17
CA VAL A 59 -26.19 -98.21 -15.50
C VAL A 59 -25.47 -97.56 -14.32
N ASP A 60 -24.76 -98.31 -13.47
CA ASP A 60 -23.99 -97.77 -12.35
C ASP A 60 -22.86 -96.83 -12.82
N GLN A 61 -22.15 -97.21 -13.88
CA GLN A 61 -21.12 -96.35 -14.48
C GLN A 61 -21.71 -95.06 -15.06
N ASN A 62 -22.85 -95.14 -15.75
CA ASN A 62 -23.45 -93.99 -16.43
C ASN A 62 -24.25 -93.07 -15.52
N ILE A 63 -24.96 -93.60 -14.52
CA ILE A 63 -25.82 -92.81 -13.64
C ILE A 63 -25.07 -92.32 -12.39
N ALA A 64 -24.18 -93.14 -11.81
CA ALA A 64 -23.48 -92.77 -10.57
C ALA A 64 -22.06 -92.26 -10.85
N ALA A 65 -21.20 -93.09 -11.46
CA ALA A 65 -19.77 -92.79 -11.51
C ALA A 65 -19.41 -91.62 -12.46
N ASN A 66 -19.97 -91.60 -13.67
CA ASN A 66 -19.66 -90.56 -14.66
C ASN A 66 -20.18 -89.16 -14.27
N PRO A 67 -21.42 -89.00 -13.76
CA PRO A 67 -21.90 -87.70 -13.30
C PRO A 67 -21.17 -87.18 -12.06
N LEU A 68 -20.76 -88.06 -11.14
CA LEU A 68 -19.92 -87.67 -10.00
C LEU A 68 -18.52 -87.18 -10.46
N LYS A 69 -17.93 -87.85 -11.46
CA LYS A 69 -16.68 -87.38 -12.09
C LYS A 69 -16.88 -86.03 -12.80
N LEU A 70 -17.99 -85.85 -13.50
CA LEU A 70 -18.33 -84.58 -14.16
C LEU A 70 -18.48 -83.44 -13.13
N LEU A 71 -19.18 -83.67 -12.02
CA LEU A 71 -19.30 -82.70 -10.93
C LEU A 71 -17.94 -82.36 -10.31
N GLY A 72 -17.07 -83.36 -10.14
CA GLY A 72 -15.69 -83.17 -9.72
C GLY A 72 -14.90 -82.28 -10.68
N GLN A 73 -15.01 -82.52 -12.00
CA GLN A 73 -14.36 -81.73 -13.03
C GLN A 73 -14.93 -80.30 -13.13
N ILE A 74 -16.24 -80.11 -12.98
CA ILE A 74 -16.87 -78.78 -12.95
C ILE A 74 -16.33 -77.99 -11.74
N ARG A 75 -16.22 -78.62 -10.57
CA ARG A 75 -15.65 -77.99 -9.38
C ARG A 75 -14.17 -77.64 -9.57
N SER A 76 -13.39 -78.53 -10.17
CA SER A 76 -11.98 -78.26 -10.53
C SER A 76 -11.86 -77.10 -11.52
N ARG A 77 -12.72 -77.03 -12.55
CA ARG A 77 -12.77 -75.93 -13.51
C ARG A 77 -13.09 -74.59 -12.84
N ILE A 78 -14.05 -74.56 -11.92
CA ILE A 78 -14.37 -73.35 -11.13
C ILE A 78 -13.18 -72.93 -10.27
N ASN A 79 -12.49 -73.89 -9.64
CA ASN A 79 -11.30 -73.60 -8.85
C ASN A 79 -10.14 -73.09 -9.72
N HIS A 80 -9.90 -73.67 -10.89
CA HIS A 80 -8.89 -73.20 -11.84
C HIS A 80 -9.22 -71.81 -12.39
N ALA A 81 -10.49 -71.50 -12.65
CA ALA A 81 -10.91 -70.17 -13.07
C ALA A 81 -10.64 -69.11 -11.98
N LYS A 82 -10.94 -69.44 -10.71
CA LYS A 82 -10.61 -68.57 -9.56
C LYS A 82 -9.09 -68.38 -9.42
N LEU A 83 -8.30 -69.44 -9.60
CA LEU A 83 -6.84 -69.36 -9.54
C LEU A 83 -6.28 -68.49 -10.68
N PHE A 84 -6.80 -68.66 -11.91
CA PHE A 84 -6.40 -67.87 -13.06
C PHE A 84 -6.73 -66.39 -12.88
N ALA A 85 -7.90 -66.04 -12.34
CA ALA A 85 -8.26 -64.67 -12.01
C ALA A 85 -7.26 -64.04 -11.02
N LYS A 86 -6.90 -64.77 -9.94
CA LYS A 86 -5.88 -64.33 -8.98
C LYS A 86 -4.49 -64.16 -9.61
N LEU A 87 -4.07 -65.09 -10.47
CA LEU A 87 -2.80 -64.98 -11.18
C LEU A 87 -2.76 -63.78 -12.14
N LYS A 88 -3.87 -63.47 -12.81
CA LYS A 88 -3.99 -62.29 -13.67
C LYS A 88 -3.82 -61.00 -12.86
N LEU A 89 -4.44 -60.92 -11.68
CA LEU A 89 -4.27 -59.78 -10.75
C LEU A 89 -2.83 -59.68 -10.22
N MET A 90 -2.16 -60.80 -9.93
CA MET A 90 -0.74 -60.79 -9.57
C MET A 90 0.14 -60.27 -10.72
N SER A 91 -0.20 -60.61 -11.96
CA SER A 91 0.52 -60.10 -13.14
C SER A 91 0.33 -58.59 -13.31
N THR A 92 -0.86 -58.05 -13.10
CA THR A 92 -1.09 -56.59 -13.20
C THR A 92 -0.33 -55.84 -12.12
N VAL A 93 -0.26 -56.40 -10.91
CA VAL A 93 0.50 -55.82 -9.79
C VAL A 93 2.02 -55.86 -10.01
N LEU A 94 2.56 -56.83 -10.77
CA LEU A 94 3.98 -56.84 -11.14
C LEU A 94 4.29 -55.85 -12.29
N GLN A 95 3.32 -55.61 -13.17
CA GLN A 95 3.45 -54.66 -14.27
C GLN A 95 3.36 -53.19 -13.84
N THR A 96 2.89 -52.91 -12.62
CA THR A 96 2.75 -51.54 -12.14
C THR A 96 4.08 -50.86 -11.85
N GLN A 97 5.11 -51.61 -11.42
CA GLN A 97 6.42 -51.03 -11.11
C GLN A 97 7.13 -50.46 -12.36
N PRO A 98 7.23 -51.17 -13.51
CA PRO A 98 7.72 -50.60 -14.76
C PRO A 98 6.85 -49.45 -15.29
N MET A 99 5.52 -49.55 -15.13
CA MET A 99 4.59 -48.51 -15.57
C MET A 99 4.77 -47.22 -14.76
N LEU A 100 4.96 -47.32 -13.44
CA LEU A 100 5.28 -46.16 -12.59
C LEU A 100 6.57 -45.49 -13.05
N GLN A 101 7.61 -46.25 -13.36
CA GLN A 101 8.88 -45.67 -13.81
C GLN A 101 8.74 -44.91 -15.13
N LEU A 102 7.89 -45.40 -16.05
CA LEU A 102 7.57 -44.70 -17.29
C LEU A 102 6.79 -43.40 -17.04
N LEU A 103 5.77 -43.44 -16.18
CA LEU A 103 4.97 -42.26 -15.83
C LEU A 103 5.79 -41.18 -15.14
N LEU A 104 6.72 -41.58 -14.25
CA LEU A 104 7.67 -40.65 -13.63
C LEU A 104 8.61 -40.01 -14.66
N SER A 105 9.00 -40.73 -15.73
CA SER A 105 9.84 -40.16 -16.80
C SER A 105 9.10 -39.15 -17.67
N ASN A 106 7.78 -39.25 -17.76
CA ASN A 106 6.91 -38.34 -18.50
C ASN A 106 6.34 -37.20 -17.63
N SER A 107 6.76 -37.07 -16.37
CA SER A 107 6.26 -36.09 -15.40
C SER A 107 4.76 -36.15 -15.14
N ASP A 108 4.12 -37.30 -15.36
CA ASP A 108 2.70 -37.51 -15.06
C ASP A 108 2.55 -38.12 -13.66
N TYR A 109 2.63 -37.25 -12.66
CA TYR A 109 2.53 -37.61 -11.25
C TYR A 109 1.10 -37.98 -10.83
N VAL A 110 0.08 -37.43 -11.51
CA VAL A 110 -1.33 -37.70 -11.18
C VAL A 110 -1.66 -39.14 -11.51
N ALA A 111 -1.38 -39.58 -12.74
CA ALA A 111 -1.62 -40.96 -13.15
C ALA A 111 -0.77 -41.97 -12.34
N ALA A 112 0.46 -41.60 -11.98
CA ALA A 112 1.32 -42.44 -11.14
C ALA A 112 0.72 -42.66 -9.73
N LEU A 113 0.18 -41.62 -9.10
CA LEU A 113 -0.46 -41.73 -7.78
C LEU A 113 -1.77 -42.51 -7.84
N GLU A 114 -2.53 -42.39 -8.92
CA GLU A 114 -3.75 -43.16 -9.22
C GLU A 114 -3.47 -44.67 -9.31
N LEU A 115 -2.38 -44.99 -10.01
CA LEU A 115 -1.90 -46.35 -10.16
C LEU A 115 -1.40 -46.93 -8.82
N ILE A 116 -0.78 -46.12 -7.96
CA ILE A 116 -0.39 -46.53 -6.60
C ILE A 116 -1.63 -46.77 -5.73
N ALA A 117 -2.62 -45.88 -5.76
CA ALA A 117 -3.84 -46.02 -4.97
C ALA A 117 -4.65 -47.25 -5.40
N SER A 118 -4.88 -47.43 -6.71
CA SER A 118 -5.60 -48.59 -7.25
C SER A 118 -4.87 -49.91 -6.97
N THR A 119 -3.54 -49.95 -7.05
CA THR A 119 -2.77 -51.15 -6.70
C THR A 119 -2.83 -51.49 -5.22
N GLN A 120 -2.77 -50.50 -4.33
CA GLN A 120 -2.96 -50.69 -2.89
C GLN A 120 -4.37 -51.23 -2.57
N ASP A 121 -5.40 -50.71 -3.26
CA ASP A 121 -6.78 -51.16 -3.10
C ASP A 121 -6.99 -52.61 -3.56
N VAL A 122 -6.42 -52.98 -4.71
CA VAL A 122 -6.46 -54.36 -5.25
C VAL A 122 -5.70 -55.33 -4.32
N LEU A 123 -4.56 -54.90 -3.77
CA LEU A 123 -3.81 -55.67 -2.77
C LEU A 123 -4.62 -55.90 -1.49
N ALA A 124 -5.32 -54.88 -1.00
CA ALA A 124 -6.10 -54.94 0.23
C ALA A 124 -7.38 -55.78 0.10
N LYS A 125 -8.11 -55.66 -1.02
CA LYS A 125 -9.42 -56.31 -1.22
C LYS A 125 -9.30 -57.75 -1.76
N GLU A 126 -8.47 -57.98 -2.77
CA GLU A 126 -8.51 -59.24 -3.54
C GLU A 126 -7.34 -60.21 -3.26
N LEU A 127 -6.21 -59.71 -2.76
CA LEU A 127 -5.00 -60.50 -2.49
C LEU A 127 -4.64 -60.64 -1.00
N ALA A 128 -5.56 -60.33 -0.09
CA ALA A 128 -5.37 -60.52 1.35
C ALA A 128 -5.00 -61.99 1.66
N GLY A 129 -3.77 -62.21 2.14
CA GLY A 129 -3.24 -63.53 2.52
C GLY A 129 -2.15 -64.11 1.61
N VAL A 130 -1.79 -63.45 0.51
CA VAL A 130 -0.65 -63.89 -0.35
C VAL A 130 0.68 -63.41 0.27
N THR A 131 1.46 -64.34 0.81
CA THR A 131 2.72 -64.03 1.52
C THR A 131 3.81 -63.45 0.62
N SER A 132 3.82 -63.76 -0.67
CA SER A 132 4.82 -63.30 -1.63
C SER A 132 4.75 -61.80 -1.95
N LEU A 133 3.63 -61.13 -1.63
CA LEU A 133 3.42 -59.71 -1.94
C LEU A 133 3.43 -58.81 -0.69
N ARG A 134 3.85 -59.35 0.47
CA ARG A 134 3.80 -58.64 1.76
C ARG A 134 4.64 -57.35 1.80
N TYR A 135 5.73 -57.29 1.03
CA TYR A 135 6.64 -56.14 0.98
C TYR A 135 6.23 -55.08 -0.04
N LEU A 136 5.28 -55.39 -0.91
CA LEU A 136 4.87 -54.48 -1.99
C LEU A 136 4.10 -53.24 -1.49
N PRO A 137 3.21 -53.34 -0.48
CA PRO A 137 2.60 -52.15 0.12
C PRO A 137 3.61 -51.18 0.74
N SER A 138 4.66 -51.70 1.40
CA SER A 138 5.74 -50.85 1.91
C SER A 138 6.55 -50.19 0.79
N GLN A 139 6.84 -50.91 -0.30
CA GLN A 139 7.52 -50.35 -1.47
C GLN A 139 6.68 -49.30 -2.19
N LEU A 140 5.37 -49.52 -2.35
CA LEU A 140 4.45 -48.53 -2.92
C LEU A 140 4.36 -47.28 -2.05
N LYS A 141 4.44 -47.43 -0.73
CA LYS A 141 4.48 -46.30 0.21
C LYS A 141 5.80 -45.52 0.12
N GLU A 142 6.93 -46.21 -0.04
CA GLU A 142 8.22 -45.56 -0.31
C GLU A 142 8.25 -44.87 -1.68
N MET A 143 7.65 -45.48 -2.73
CA MET A 143 7.51 -44.86 -4.04
C MET A 143 6.60 -43.62 -3.99
N SER A 144 5.52 -43.66 -3.21
CA SER A 144 4.73 -42.46 -2.92
C SER A 144 5.61 -41.38 -2.29
N HIS A 145 6.37 -41.70 -1.24
CA HIS A 145 7.21 -40.69 -0.57
C HIS A 145 8.33 -40.14 -1.48
N LEU A 146 8.86 -40.97 -2.39
CA LEU A 146 9.79 -40.52 -3.42
C LEU A 146 9.12 -39.54 -4.39
N ILE A 147 7.89 -39.81 -4.83
CA ILE A 147 7.10 -38.90 -5.66
C ILE A 147 6.90 -37.57 -4.92
N ASP A 148 6.59 -37.56 -3.62
CA ASP A 148 6.44 -36.31 -2.83
C ASP A 148 7.73 -35.47 -2.88
N LYS A 149 8.88 -36.12 -2.70
CA LYS A 149 10.19 -35.45 -2.70
C LYS A 149 10.55 -34.94 -4.10
N MET A 150 10.20 -35.70 -5.14
CA MET A 150 10.40 -35.28 -6.54
C MET A 150 9.49 -34.10 -6.89
N LEU A 151 8.20 -34.16 -6.55
CA LEU A 151 7.24 -33.06 -6.72
C LEU A 151 7.73 -31.78 -6.03
N SER A 152 8.19 -31.89 -4.77
CA SER A 152 8.71 -30.75 -4.00
C SER A 152 9.91 -30.09 -4.68
N ASN A 153 10.88 -30.89 -5.13
CA ASN A 153 12.10 -30.39 -5.78
C ASN A 153 11.81 -29.82 -7.19
N GLU A 154 10.91 -30.44 -7.96
CA GLU A 154 10.50 -29.90 -9.26
C GLU A 154 9.72 -28.60 -9.11
N PHE A 155 8.86 -28.48 -8.10
CA PHE A 155 8.14 -27.25 -7.82
C PHE A 155 9.06 -26.12 -7.34
N GLU A 156 10.05 -26.41 -6.50
CA GLU A 156 11.08 -25.44 -6.12
C GLU A 156 11.87 -24.93 -7.33
N ARG A 157 12.28 -25.83 -8.22
CA ARG A 157 12.94 -25.47 -9.48
C ARG A 157 12.04 -24.63 -10.36
N TYR A 158 10.79 -25.04 -10.51
CA TYR A 158 9.79 -24.30 -11.27
C TYR A 158 9.60 -22.89 -10.71
N ALA A 159 9.37 -22.75 -9.39
CA ALA A 159 9.20 -21.47 -8.71
C ALA A 159 10.42 -20.56 -8.89
N ALA A 160 11.63 -21.10 -8.74
CA ALA A 160 12.86 -20.35 -8.97
C ALA A 160 12.98 -19.90 -10.44
N THR A 161 12.70 -20.78 -11.41
CA THR A 161 12.78 -20.43 -12.84
C THR A 161 11.71 -19.45 -13.29
N ASP A 162 10.51 -19.54 -12.73
CA ASP A 162 9.44 -18.61 -13.03
C ASP A 162 9.74 -17.25 -12.41
N LEU A 163 9.99 -17.18 -11.11
CA LEU A 163 10.13 -15.90 -10.40
C LEU A 163 11.41 -15.12 -10.75
N HIS A 164 12.50 -15.79 -11.15
CA HIS A 164 13.77 -15.13 -11.53
C HIS A 164 13.90 -14.81 -13.03
N ARG A 165 12.90 -15.11 -13.85
CA ARG A 165 12.93 -14.75 -15.28
C ARG A 165 12.82 -13.22 -15.44
N PRO A 166 13.54 -12.60 -16.40
CA PRO A 166 13.47 -11.16 -16.65
C PRO A 166 12.04 -10.65 -16.84
N LEU A 167 11.74 -9.52 -16.19
CA LEU A 167 10.40 -8.95 -16.04
C LEU A 167 9.87 -8.27 -17.31
N ASP A 168 10.66 -8.19 -18.38
CA ASP A 168 10.26 -7.64 -19.70
C ASP A 168 9.60 -8.69 -20.62
N GLY A 169 9.58 -9.96 -20.21
CA GLY A 169 8.92 -11.04 -20.94
C GLY A 169 7.42 -11.11 -20.70
N SER A 170 6.71 -11.79 -21.62
CA SER A 170 5.28 -12.10 -21.59
C SER A 170 4.73 -12.32 -20.16
N PRO A 171 3.60 -11.68 -19.77
CA PRO A 171 3.03 -11.72 -18.41
C PRO A 171 2.45 -13.09 -18.00
N GLY A 172 2.67 -14.12 -18.81
CA GLY A 172 2.10 -15.46 -18.63
C GLY A 172 2.95 -16.35 -17.73
N VAL A 173 2.25 -17.29 -17.10
CA VAL A 173 2.83 -18.42 -16.37
C VAL A 173 3.65 -19.29 -17.33
N LEU A 174 4.86 -19.67 -16.92
CA LEU A 174 5.69 -20.60 -17.69
C LEU A 174 5.05 -22.01 -17.63
N GLU A 175 4.82 -22.68 -18.76
CA GLU A 175 4.31 -24.07 -18.80
C GLU A 175 3.09 -24.34 -17.86
N PRO A 176 1.91 -23.76 -18.12
CA PRO A 176 0.74 -23.87 -17.24
C PRO A 176 0.26 -25.32 -17.03
N GLU A 177 0.45 -26.19 -18.02
CA GLU A 177 0.12 -27.61 -17.94
C GLU A 177 0.98 -28.36 -16.91
N LYS A 178 2.27 -28.00 -16.82
CA LYS A 178 3.21 -28.57 -15.85
C LYS A 178 2.94 -28.06 -14.43
N LEU A 179 2.58 -26.78 -14.28
CA LEU A 179 2.13 -26.26 -13.00
C LEU A 179 0.83 -26.94 -12.55
N THR A 180 -0.10 -27.17 -13.47
CA THR A 180 -1.37 -27.86 -13.18
C THR A 180 -1.13 -29.29 -12.70
N SER A 181 -0.24 -30.05 -13.37
CA SER A 181 0.09 -31.42 -12.95
C SER A 181 0.83 -31.47 -11.60
N LEU A 182 1.75 -30.55 -11.34
CA LEU A 182 2.43 -30.43 -10.04
C LEU A 182 1.46 -30.09 -8.91
N VAL A 183 0.60 -29.09 -9.12
CA VAL A 183 -0.39 -28.63 -8.13
C VAL A 183 -1.43 -29.73 -7.87
N ALA A 184 -1.91 -30.42 -8.91
CA ALA A 184 -2.81 -31.56 -8.76
C ALA A 184 -2.15 -32.71 -7.96
N GLY A 185 -0.86 -32.98 -8.21
CA GLY A 185 -0.07 -33.95 -7.43
C GLY A 185 0.00 -33.62 -5.93
N PHE A 186 0.29 -32.36 -5.57
CA PHE A 186 0.32 -31.93 -4.16
C PHE A 186 -1.04 -31.93 -3.49
N LEU A 187 -2.08 -31.51 -4.22
CA LEU A 187 -3.46 -31.48 -3.72
C LEU A 187 -3.95 -32.87 -3.34
N ARG A 188 -3.62 -33.89 -4.15
CA ARG A 188 -4.00 -35.29 -3.92
C ARG A 188 -3.33 -35.92 -2.70
N GLN A 189 -2.13 -35.47 -2.36
CA GLN A 189 -1.39 -35.94 -1.19
C GLN A 189 -1.67 -35.11 0.08
N SER A 190 -2.56 -34.11 -0.01
CA SER A 190 -2.89 -33.16 1.07
C SER A 190 -1.67 -32.43 1.67
N HIS A 191 -0.58 -32.29 0.91
CA HIS A 191 0.63 -31.61 1.36
C HIS A 191 0.56 -30.12 1.02
N PHE A 192 0.08 -29.28 1.93
CA PHE A 192 -0.06 -27.82 1.71
C PHE A 192 1.21 -26.99 1.97
N ASN A 193 2.36 -27.64 2.18
CA ASN A 193 3.62 -26.94 2.51
C ASN A 193 4.26 -26.26 1.29
N PHE A 194 3.92 -26.65 0.07
CA PHE A 194 4.45 -26.03 -1.15
C PHE A 194 4.09 -24.54 -1.26
N LEU A 195 2.94 -24.12 -0.71
CA LEU A 195 2.53 -22.71 -0.67
C LEU A 195 3.45 -21.85 0.20
N GLU A 196 3.95 -22.40 1.32
CA GLU A 196 4.92 -21.70 2.19
C GLU A 196 6.31 -21.62 1.54
N VAL A 197 6.69 -22.65 0.78
CA VAL A 197 7.93 -22.64 0.00
C VAL A 197 7.84 -21.60 -1.12
N TYR A 198 6.71 -21.54 -1.83
CA TYR A 198 6.46 -20.53 -2.85
C TYR A 198 6.43 -19.11 -2.28
N LYS A 199 5.83 -18.92 -1.09
CA LYS A 199 5.85 -17.65 -0.35
C LYS A 199 7.27 -17.17 -0.09
N LYS A 200 8.14 -18.06 0.42
CA LYS A 200 9.55 -17.74 0.68
C LYS A 200 10.29 -17.39 -0.60
N GLU A 201 10.07 -18.16 -1.67
CA GLU A 201 10.73 -17.93 -2.95
C GLU A 201 10.29 -16.63 -3.65
N ALA A 202 9.01 -16.25 -3.50
CA ALA A 202 8.51 -14.97 -3.99
C ALA A 202 9.13 -13.78 -3.23
N VAL A 203 9.32 -13.92 -1.92
CA VAL A 203 9.98 -12.90 -1.08
C VAL A 203 11.47 -12.78 -1.42
N THR A 204 12.18 -13.89 -1.63
CA THR A 204 13.60 -13.87 -2.06
C THR A 204 13.74 -13.26 -3.45
N SER A 205 12.83 -13.58 -4.36
CA SER A 205 12.80 -12.99 -5.71
C SER A 205 12.54 -11.48 -5.66
N ALA A 206 11.59 -11.01 -4.85
CA ALA A 206 11.34 -9.58 -4.63
C ALA A 206 12.59 -8.87 -4.07
N GLN A 207 13.29 -9.51 -3.15
CA GLN A 207 14.55 -8.99 -2.60
C GLN A 207 15.67 -8.96 -3.66
N ALA A 208 15.77 -9.97 -4.51
CA ALA A 208 16.77 -10.06 -5.58
C ALA A 208 16.54 -8.97 -6.64
N VAL A 209 15.29 -8.76 -7.08
CA VAL A 209 14.92 -7.69 -8.02
C VAL A 209 15.30 -6.32 -7.47
N LEU A 210 14.98 -6.03 -6.21
CA LEU A 210 15.35 -4.75 -5.58
C LEU A 210 16.87 -4.58 -5.46
N LYS A 211 17.60 -5.64 -5.13
CA LYS A 211 19.08 -5.60 -5.09
C LYS A 211 19.67 -5.38 -6.47
N GLN A 212 19.14 -6.05 -7.49
CA GLN A 212 19.62 -5.91 -8.87
C GLN A 212 19.40 -4.48 -9.38
N LEU A 213 18.22 -3.91 -9.19
CA LEU A 213 17.94 -2.51 -9.57
C LEU A 213 18.85 -1.53 -8.82
N PHE A 214 19.14 -1.81 -7.54
CA PHE A 214 20.08 -1.00 -6.78
C PHE A 214 21.51 -1.11 -7.33
N ILE A 215 21.95 -2.30 -7.75
CA ILE A 215 23.28 -2.53 -8.33
C ILE A 215 23.38 -1.94 -9.74
N GLU A 216 22.35 -2.06 -10.57
CA GLU A 216 22.31 -1.53 -11.94
C GLU A 216 22.41 0.00 -11.93
N GLN A 217 21.68 0.68 -11.03
CA GLN A 217 21.79 2.13 -10.88
C GLN A 217 23.12 2.57 -10.21
N LEU A 218 23.77 1.70 -9.42
CA LEU A 218 25.14 1.93 -8.94
C LEU A 218 26.19 1.72 -10.05
N ALA A 219 25.96 0.81 -10.98
CA ALA A 219 26.84 0.56 -12.13
C ALA A 219 26.74 1.70 -13.16
N ASP A 220 25.53 2.24 -13.40
CA ASP A 220 25.33 3.45 -14.20
C ASP A 220 26.09 4.67 -13.63
N LEU A 221 26.30 4.69 -12.30
CA LEU A 221 27.12 5.70 -11.61
C LEU A 221 28.63 5.46 -11.78
N GLU A 222 29.08 4.20 -11.80
CA GLU A 222 30.49 3.84 -12.03
C GLU A 222 30.95 4.15 -13.46
N ASP A 223 30.09 3.95 -14.47
CA ASP A 223 30.41 4.34 -15.87
C ASP A 223 30.59 5.86 -16.05
N CYS A 224 30.05 6.68 -15.12
CA CYS A 224 30.26 8.12 -15.11
C CYS A 224 31.54 8.55 -14.34
N LEU A 225 32.17 7.65 -13.59
CA LEU A 225 33.30 7.96 -12.71
C LEU A 225 34.55 7.14 -13.07
N THR A 226 35.01 7.26 -14.31
CA THR A 226 36.44 7.01 -14.61
C THR A 226 37.29 8.15 -14.04
N GLY A 227 37.46 8.20 -12.71
CA GLY A 227 38.23 9.25 -12.06
C GLY A 227 38.14 9.28 -10.54
N SER A 228 38.92 8.40 -9.89
CA SER A 228 39.37 8.45 -8.48
C SER A 228 38.34 8.40 -7.34
N GLY A 229 38.50 7.34 -6.52
CA GLY A 229 38.60 7.49 -5.07
C GLY A 229 37.31 7.42 -4.26
N GLU A 230 37.05 6.22 -3.71
CA GLU A 230 36.49 5.95 -2.38
C GLU A 230 35.58 7.04 -1.77
N THR A 231 34.41 7.24 -2.38
CA THR A 231 33.20 7.60 -1.64
C THR A 231 32.07 6.76 -2.21
N THR A 232 31.27 6.15 -1.34
CA THR A 232 30.05 5.45 -1.77
C THR A 232 29.22 6.43 -2.60
N PRO A 233 28.89 6.12 -3.86
CA PRO A 233 28.29 7.09 -4.75
C PRO A 233 26.93 7.49 -4.16
N THR A 234 26.82 8.75 -3.78
CA THR A 234 25.58 9.34 -3.29
C THR A 234 24.69 9.60 -4.50
N PHE A 235 23.57 8.88 -4.59
CA PHE A 235 22.55 9.08 -5.62
C PHE A 235 22.11 10.54 -5.71
N ASP A 236 21.89 11.07 -6.91
CA ASP A 236 21.22 12.37 -7.05
C ASP A 236 19.69 12.23 -6.82
N SER A 237 19.02 13.34 -6.46
CA SER A 237 17.58 13.38 -6.19
C SER A 237 16.73 12.86 -7.36
N GLU A 238 17.14 13.12 -8.61
CA GLU A 238 16.47 12.63 -9.82
C GLU A 238 16.70 11.13 -10.06
N GLN A 239 17.90 10.64 -9.74
CA GLN A 239 18.25 9.22 -9.89
C GLN A 239 17.54 8.37 -8.84
N TRP A 240 17.40 8.88 -7.62
CA TRP A 240 16.62 8.21 -6.58
C TRP A 240 15.15 8.10 -6.94
N LEU A 241 14.56 9.15 -7.51
CA LEU A 241 13.18 9.10 -7.99
C LEU A 241 13.02 8.07 -9.12
N LYS A 242 13.94 8.05 -10.09
CA LYS A 242 13.96 7.03 -11.15
C LYS A 242 14.06 5.61 -10.59
N LEU A 243 14.94 5.39 -9.61
CA LEU A 243 15.09 4.10 -8.94
C LEU A 243 13.81 3.68 -8.23
N LEU A 244 13.12 4.61 -7.55
CA LEU A 244 11.84 4.30 -6.92
C LEU A 244 10.76 3.97 -7.95
N VAL A 245 10.64 4.73 -9.03
CA VAL A 245 9.68 4.45 -10.11
C VAL A 245 9.95 3.08 -10.73
N GLN A 246 11.20 2.79 -11.07
CA GLN A 246 11.62 1.49 -11.60
C GLN A 246 11.37 0.34 -10.60
N ALA A 247 11.65 0.57 -9.31
CA ALA A 247 11.36 -0.41 -8.27
C ALA A 247 9.86 -0.66 -8.11
N THR A 248 9.02 0.39 -8.16
CA THR A 248 7.56 0.23 -8.12
C THR A 248 7.03 -0.53 -9.35
N ASP A 249 7.56 -0.27 -10.54
CA ASP A 249 7.17 -0.98 -11.77
C ASP A 249 7.62 -2.45 -11.76
N ALA A 250 8.86 -2.72 -11.35
CA ALA A 250 9.39 -4.08 -11.27
C ALA A 250 8.65 -4.92 -10.22
N LEU A 251 8.36 -4.35 -9.04
CA LEU A 251 7.55 -5.01 -8.02
C LEU A 251 6.10 -5.21 -8.48
N THR A 252 5.53 -4.27 -9.23
CA THR A 252 4.21 -4.40 -9.86
C THR A 252 4.15 -5.59 -10.81
N LYS A 253 5.14 -5.72 -11.70
CA LYS A 253 5.26 -6.86 -12.62
C LYS A 253 5.40 -8.17 -11.86
N LEU A 254 6.22 -8.21 -10.80
CA LEU A 254 6.40 -9.39 -9.95
C LEU A 254 5.10 -9.80 -9.24
N ILE A 255 4.38 -8.85 -8.64
CA ILE A 255 3.10 -9.12 -7.95
C ILE A 255 2.06 -9.65 -8.95
N ASN A 256 1.97 -9.08 -10.16
CA ASN A 256 1.06 -9.57 -11.20
C ASN A 256 1.41 -10.98 -11.68
N ARG A 257 2.70 -11.34 -11.71
CA ARG A 257 3.14 -12.69 -12.03
C ARG A 257 2.77 -13.70 -10.95
N VAL A 258 3.04 -13.35 -9.69
CA VAL A 258 2.60 -14.14 -8.53
C VAL A 258 1.09 -14.32 -8.53
N LYS A 259 0.33 -13.27 -8.88
CA LYS A 259 -1.13 -13.35 -9.06
C LYS A 259 -1.52 -14.35 -10.16
N SER A 260 -0.83 -14.35 -11.29
CA SER A 260 -1.10 -15.29 -12.38
C SER A 260 -0.87 -16.74 -11.97
N VAL A 261 0.21 -17.02 -11.21
CA VAL A 261 0.47 -18.36 -10.63
C VAL A 261 -0.59 -18.71 -9.58
N HIS A 262 -0.98 -17.76 -8.74
CA HIS A 262 -2.08 -17.92 -7.78
C HIS A 262 -3.40 -18.27 -8.48
N ASP A 263 -3.75 -17.58 -9.58
CA ASP A 263 -4.98 -17.82 -10.34
C ASP A 263 -4.98 -19.23 -10.98
N VAL A 264 -3.83 -19.71 -11.46
CA VAL A 264 -3.69 -21.09 -11.95
C VAL A 264 -3.85 -22.09 -10.81
N ILE A 265 -3.20 -21.89 -9.65
CA ILE A 265 -3.35 -22.79 -8.49
C ILE A 265 -4.82 -22.81 -8.02
N LYS A 266 -5.49 -21.66 -8.02
CA LYS A 266 -6.90 -21.55 -7.68
C LYS A 266 -7.77 -22.31 -8.68
N HIS A 267 -7.57 -22.09 -9.98
CA HIS A 267 -8.33 -22.80 -11.01
C HIS A 267 -8.14 -24.32 -10.95
N THR A 268 -6.91 -24.79 -10.71
CA THR A 268 -6.62 -26.21 -10.49
C THR A 268 -7.28 -26.75 -9.23
N SER A 269 -7.32 -25.97 -8.14
CA SER A 269 -8.02 -26.36 -6.92
C SER A 269 -9.55 -26.42 -7.10
N ASP A 270 -10.12 -25.47 -7.85
CA ASP A 270 -11.54 -25.43 -8.20
C ASP A 270 -11.91 -26.62 -9.10
N ALA A 271 -11.10 -26.91 -10.13
CA ALA A 271 -11.29 -28.06 -11.02
C ALA A 271 -11.17 -29.40 -10.27
N SER A 272 -10.30 -29.48 -9.27
CA SER A 272 -10.15 -30.69 -8.43
C SER A 272 -11.27 -30.84 -7.38
N ALA A 273 -12.08 -29.80 -7.17
CA ALA A 273 -13.25 -29.80 -6.29
C ALA A 273 -14.59 -29.91 -7.06
N GLY A 274 -14.60 -29.65 -8.37
CA GLY A 274 -15.80 -29.55 -9.21
C GLY A 274 -16.06 -30.75 -10.14
N CYS A 275 -17.10 -31.51 -9.83
CA CYS A 275 -18.09 -32.09 -10.77
C CYS A 275 -17.69 -32.97 -11.98
N ASP A 276 -16.64 -33.80 -11.91
CA ASP A 276 -16.56 -35.04 -12.70
C ASP A 276 -16.15 -36.21 -11.78
N GLU A 277 -16.48 -37.45 -12.16
CA GLU A 277 -16.65 -38.68 -11.32
C GLU A 277 -15.52 -39.10 -10.35
N GLU A 278 -14.46 -38.31 -10.17
CA GLU A 278 -13.36 -38.55 -9.23
C GLU A 278 -13.05 -37.32 -8.36
N THR A 279 -13.93 -37.02 -7.38
CA THR A 279 -13.67 -35.99 -6.36
C THR A 279 -12.49 -36.38 -5.47
N PHE A 280 -11.34 -35.71 -5.64
CA PHE A 280 -10.10 -36.01 -4.89
C PHE A 280 -9.87 -35.11 -3.65
N LEU A 281 -10.54 -33.96 -3.53
CA LEU A 281 -10.42 -33.06 -2.36
C LEU A 281 -11.71 -32.96 -1.54
N SER A 282 -11.55 -32.94 -0.22
CA SER A 282 -12.61 -32.53 0.71
C SER A 282 -12.87 -31.03 0.60
N ILE A 283 -14.12 -30.61 0.78
CA ILE A 283 -14.56 -29.20 0.83
C ILE A 283 -13.76 -28.42 1.91
N GLU A 284 -13.34 -29.09 3.00
CA GLU A 284 -12.52 -28.49 4.05
C GLU A 284 -11.09 -28.17 3.59
N ASP A 285 -10.50 -29.05 2.76
CA ASP A 285 -9.14 -28.88 2.25
C ASP A 285 -9.09 -27.85 1.12
N HIS A 286 -10.14 -27.77 0.32
CA HIS A 286 -10.34 -26.69 -0.66
C HIS A 286 -10.38 -25.31 0.03
N ASN A 287 -11.16 -25.18 1.10
CA ASN A 287 -11.21 -23.94 1.90
C ASN A 287 -9.85 -23.59 2.53
N ARG A 288 -9.08 -24.59 2.98
CA ARG A 288 -7.71 -24.37 3.52
C ARG A 288 -6.75 -23.84 2.46
N VAL A 289 -6.82 -24.35 1.24
CA VAL A 289 -6.00 -23.86 0.11
C VAL A 289 -6.38 -22.43 -0.23
N GLU A 290 -7.67 -22.11 -0.33
CA GLU A 290 -8.14 -20.76 -0.64
C GLU A 290 -7.69 -19.72 0.41
N ILE A 291 -7.76 -20.07 1.70
CA ILE A 291 -7.30 -19.19 2.79
C ILE A 291 -5.79 -18.96 2.70
N LYS A 292 -4.99 -20.01 2.50
CA LYS A 292 -3.53 -19.90 2.37
C LYS A 292 -3.11 -19.13 1.11
N LEU A 293 -3.84 -19.30 0.02
CA LEU A 293 -3.63 -18.57 -1.23
C LEU A 293 -3.91 -17.07 -1.06
N LYS A 294 -4.95 -16.70 -0.31
CA LYS A 294 -5.22 -15.29 0.04
C LYS A 294 -4.14 -14.73 0.96
N ASP A 295 -3.68 -15.50 1.96
CA ASP A 295 -2.59 -15.07 2.86
C ASP A 295 -1.26 -14.87 2.13
N LEU A 296 -0.96 -15.71 1.12
CA LEU A 296 0.21 -15.58 0.25
C LEU A 296 0.23 -14.21 -0.45
N LEU A 297 -0.86 -13.83 -1.12
CA LEU A 297 -0.94 -12.55 -1.84
C LEU A 297 -0.82 -11.35 -0.88
N VAL A 298 -1.50 -11.41 0.27
CA VAL A 298 -1.42 -10.36 1.29
C VAL A 298 0.02 -10.21 1.79
N SER A 299 0.68 -11.31 2.17
CA SER A 299 2.03 -11.26 2.70
C SER A 299 3.07 -10.76 1.70
N ILE A 300 2.94 -11.07 0.41
CA ILE A 300 3.86 -10.58 -0.63
C ILE A 300 3.63 -9.09 -0.87
N CYS A 301 2.37 -8.64 -0.92
CA CYS A 301 2.05 -7.21 -1.01
C CYS A 301 2.56 -6.44 0.21
N ASP A 302 2.43 -7.01 1.41
CA ASP A 302 2.91 -6.40 2.66
C ASP A 302 4.43 -6.26 2.66
N TYR A 303 5.15 -7.30 2.24
CA TYR A 303 6.61 -7.26 2.13
C TYR A 303 7.08 -6.19 1.13
N CYS A 304 6.44 -6.10 -0.05
CA CYS A 304 6.78 -5.10 -1.07
C CYS A 304 6.54 -3.68 -0.55
N ASN A 305 5.40 -3.44 0.10
CA ASN A 305 5.06 -2.15 0.69
C ASN A 305 6.04 -1.76 1.82
N GLU A 306 6.41 -2.69 2.70
CA GLU A 306 7.36 -2.44 3.79
C GLU A 306 8.77 -2.14 3.26
N ARG A 307 9.21 -2.84 2.22
CA ARG A 307 10.50 -2.58 1.57
C ARG A 307 10.53 -1.23 0.87
N LEU A 308 9.50 -0.87 0.11
CA LEU A 308 9.40 0.47 -0.48
C LEU A 308 9.33 1.56 0.60
N ALA A 309 8.58 1.34 1.70
CA ALA A 309 8.54 2.25 2.83
C ALA A 309 9.92 2.43 3.49
N SER A 310 10.70 1.35 3.60
CA SER A 310 12.07 1.41 4.11
C SER A 310 13.01 2.20 3.19
N LEU A 311 12.86 2.10 1.86
CA LEU A 311 13.63 2.88 0.89
C LEU A 311 13.27 4.37 0.94
N VAL A 312 11.98 4.69 1.06
CA VAL A 312 11.50 6.07 1.20
C VAL A 312 12.00 6.71 2.50
N SER A 313 11.97 5.97 3.61
CA SER A 313 12.38 6.48 4.93
C SER A 313 13.90 6.61 5.10
N THR A 314 14.70 5.69 4.56
CA THR A 314 16.18 5.71 4.74
C THR A 314 16.89 6.83 3.99
N GLN A 315 16.32 7.33 2.89
CA GLN A 315 16.94 8.40 2.08
C GLN A 315 16.37 9.80 2.34
N SER A 316 15.38 9.90 3.23
CA SER A 316 14.67 11.13 3.59
C SER A 316 15.54 12.31 4.04
N ASP A 317 16.66 12.03 4.71
CA ASP A 317 17.47 13.06 5.37
C ASP A 317 18.58 13.67 4.48
N LYS A 318 18.85 13.06 3.31
CA LYS A 318 20.07 13.36 2.53
C LYS A 318 19.85 14.32 1.35
N PHE A 319 18.64 14.44 0.80
CA PHE A 319 18.40 15.13 -0.47
C PHE A 319 17.53 16.39 -0.35
N ASN A 320 17.82 17.39 -1.20
CA ASN A 320 16.92 18.51 -1.46
C ASN A 320 15.89 18.06 -2.50
N ILE A 321 14.78 17.49 -2.05
CA ILE A 321 13.68 17.11 -2.95
C ILE A 321 12.84 18.35 -3.27
N SER A 322 12.51 18.55 -4.54
CA SER A 322 11.62 19.62 -4.99
C SER A 322 10.14 19.26 -4.76
N ALA A 323 9.25 20.26 -4.75
CA ALA A 323 7.81 20.03 -4.60
C ALA A 323 7.23 19.18 -5.75
N VAL A 324 7.73 19.36 -6.97
CA VAL A 324 7.34 18.56 -8.16
C VAL A 324 7.71 17.09 -7.97
N GLN A 325 8.95 16.80 -7.55
CA GLN A 325 9.40 15.42 -7.31
C GLN A 325 8.59 14.72 -6.19
N ILE A 326 8.11 15.46 -5.19
CA ILE A 326 7.24 14.89 -4.14
C ILE A 326 5.85 14.58 -4.70
N SER A 327 5.35 15.39 -5.63
CA SER A 327 4.07 15.10 -6.31
C SER A 327 4.19 13.85 -7.19
N GLU A 328 5.24 13.73 -7.99
CA GLU A 328 5.49 12.54 -8.81
C GLU A 328 5.64 11.28 -7.93
N LEU A 329 6.28 11.42 -6.77
CA LEU A 329 6.38 10.35 -5.78
C LEU A 329 5.00 10.00 -5.18
N ALA A 330 4.15 10.99 -4.93
CA ALA A 330 2.79 10.76 -4.42
C ALA A 330 1.97 9.93 -5.42
N ASP A 331 1.98 10.33 -6.69
CA ASP A 331 1.22 9.68 -7.75
C ASP A 331 1.67 8.23 -7.97
N THR A 332 2.99 7.98 -7.95
CA THR A 332 3.56 6.63 -8.11
C THR A 332 3.25 5.73 -6.91
N ILE A 333 3.31 6.26 -5.68
CA ILE A 333 2.94 5.53 -4.46
C ILE A 333 1.45 5.23 -4.42
N ASP A 334 0.58 6.16 -4.80
CA ASP A 334 -0.86 5.94 -4.81
C ASP A 334 -1.24 4.91 -5.89
N LEU A 335 -0.66 4.99 -7.10
CA LEU A 335 -0.87 3.98 -8.16
C LEU A 335 -0.47 2.58 -7.70
N PHE A 336 0.70 2.44 -7.06
CA PHE A 336 1.19 1.17 -6.54
C PHE A 336 0.31 0.64 -5.39
N SER A 337 -0.10 1.53 -4.47
CA SER A 337 -0.97 1.18 -3.34
C SER A 337 -2.34 0.69 -3.81
N ASP A 338 -2.94 1.37 -4.77
CA ASP A 338 -4.25 1.03 -5.34
C ASP A 338 -4.19 -0.32 -6.09
N MET A 339 -3.08 -0.60 -6.77
CA MET A 339 -2.86 -1.91 -7.38
C MET A 339 -2.72 -3.01 -6.29
N CYS A 340 -1.93 -2.76 -5.23
CA CYS A 340 -1.80 -3.72 -4.13
C CYS A 340 -3.16 -4.00 -3.46
N GLU A 341 -4.00 -2.98 -3.30
CA GLU A 341 -5.35 -3.12 -2.75
C GLU A 341 -6.26 -3.96 -3.67
N LYS A 342 -6.21 -3.73 -4.99
CA LYS A 342 -6.94 -4.53 -5.98
C LYS A 342 -6.54 -6.01 -5.99
N ILE A 343 -5.28 -6.32 -5.67
CA ILE A 343 -4.75 -7.70 -5.71
C ILE A 343 -4.94 -8.42 -4.37
N SER A 344 -4.68 -7.75 -3.26
CA SER A 344 -4.73 -8.36 -1.91
C SER A 344 -6.08 -8.20 -1.21
N GLY A 345 -6.94 -7.27 -1.67
CA GLY A 345 -8.20 -6.91 -1.01
C GLY A 345 -8.02 -6.20 0.34
N LYS A 346 -6.79 -5.82 0.72
CA LYS A 346 -6.47 -5.09 1.96
C LYS A 346 -5.64 -3.85 1.65
N MET A 347 -5.95 -2.75 2.32
CA MET A 347 -5.09 -1.58 2.32
C MET A 347 -3.91 -1.78 3.28
N ASN A 348 -2.69 -1.69 2.77
CA ASN A 348 -1.50 -1.59 3.63
C ASN A 348 -1.11 -0.11 3.82
N PRO A 349 -1.16 0.44 5.04
CA PRO A 349 -0.86 1.84 5.29
C PRO A 349 0.65 2.16 5.30
N SER A 350 1.53 1.17 5.34
CA SER A 350 2.96 1.37 5.64
C SER A 350 3.66 2.33 4.66
N LEU A 351 3.41 2.16 3.36
CA LEU A 351 3.96 3.02 2.32
C LEU A 351 3.36 4.44 2.37
N LYS A 352 2.05 4.56 2.54
CA LYS A 352 1.36 5.86 2.66
C LYS A 352 1.80 6.63 3.91
N VAL A 353 2.08 5.93 5.01
CA VAL A 353 2.62 6.52 6.24
C VAL A 353 4.05 7.02 6.02
N ALA A 354 4.91 6.21 5.41
CA ALA A 354 6.28 6.61 5.08
C ALA A 354 6.31 7.85 4.16
N PHE A 355 5.43 7.88 3.14
CA PHE A 355 5.26 9.05 2.28
C PHE A 355 4.79 10.29 3.06
N LYS A 356 3.76 10.17 3.91
CA LYS A 356 3.31 11.30 4.75
C LYS A 356 4.40 11.83 5.67
N THR A 357 5.21 10.95 6.26
CA THR A 357 6.38 11.36 7.05
C THR A 357 7.38 12.14 6.18
N GLN A 358 7.65 11.67 4.96
CA GLN A 358 8.57 12.34 4.04
C GLN A 358 8.05 13.71 3.59
N ALA A 359 6.78 13.79 3.19
CA ALA A 359 6.08 15.01 2.82
C ALA A 359 6.08 16.02 3.98
N GLY A 360 5.86 15.56 5.21
CA GLY A 360 5.95 16.38 6.42
C GLY A 360 7.36 16.93 6.70
N ARG A 361 8.40 16.10 6.53
CA ARG A 361 9.81 16.54 6.67
C ARG A 361 10.18 17.60 5.63
N PHE A 362 9.75 17.42 4.38
CA PHE A 362 9.91 18.43 3.35
C PHE A 362 9.23 19.74 3.76
N ALA A 363 7.95 19.69 4.17
CA ALA A 363 7.22 20.89 4.58
C ALA A 363 7.91 21.63 5.75
N HIS A 364 8.43 20.89 6.73
CA HIS A 364 9.19 21.45 7.84
C HIS A 364 10.50 22.10 7.37
N ARG A 365 11.29 21.44 6.50
CA ARG A 365 12.52 21.99 5.94
C ARG A 365 12.24 23.23 5.08
N PHE A 366 11.24 23.15 4.21
CA PHE A 366 10.72 24.23 3.37
C PHE A 366 10.38 25.45 4.22
N HIS A 367 9.70 25.25 5.36
CA HIS A 367 9.38 26.33 6.29
C HIS A 367 10.59 26.86 7.05
N SER A 368 11.43 25.99 7.59
CA SER A 368 12.63 26.37 8.34
C SER A 368 13.59 27.24 7.51
N GLN A 369 13.82 26.88 6.24
CA GLN A 369 14.65 27.66 5.32
C GLN A 369 14.06 29.06 5.09
N ARG A 370 12.76 29.17 4.86
CA ARG A 370 12.07 30.45 4.59
C ARG A 370 11.98 31.33 5.84
N LYS A 371 11.71 30.73 7.00
CA LYS A 371 11.75 31.41 8.29
C LYS A 371 13.14 31.97 8.59
N THR A 372 14.20 31.19 8.34
CA THR A 372 15.59 31.64 8.52
C THR A 372 15.94 32.78 7.56
N LYS A 373 15.59 32.65 6.28
CA LYS A 373 15.77 33.70 5.26
C LYS A 373 15.06 34.99 5.66
N LEU A 374 13.79 34.90 6.08
CA LEU A 374 13.00 36.06 6.50
C LEU A 374 13.59 36.74 7.75
N SER A 375 13.99 35.97 8.76
CA SER A 375 14.60 36.51 9.98
C SER A 375 15.90 37.25 9.67
N LEU A 376 16.76 36.71 8.79
CA LEU A 376 18.00 37.36 8.38
C LEU A 376 17.76 38.65 7.59
N LEU A 377 16.74 38.67 6.72
CA LEU A 377 16.35 39.88 6.00
C LEU A 377 15.82 40.96 6.96
N LEU A 378 15.00 40.57 7.94
CA LEU A 378 14.47 41.48 8.96
C LEU A 378 15.55 42.08 9.86
N GLU A 379 16.56 41.31 10.24
CA GLU A 379 17.67 41.80 11.08
C GLU A 379 18.50 42.89 10.39
N ASN A 380 18.60 42.82 9.06
CA ASN A 380 19.34 43.76 8.23
C ASN A 380 18.48 44.92 7.69
N GLU A 381 17.18 44.95 8.02
CA GLU A 381 16.23 45.92 7.48
C GLU A 381 16.46 47.33 8.05
N ARG A 382 16.53 48.31 7.15
CA ARG A 382 16.81 49.72 7.50
C ARG A 382 15.55 50.57 7.59
N TRP A 383 14.37 50.01 7.31
CA TRP A 383 13.07 50.69 7.39
C TRP A 383 13.04 51.96 6.54
N ARG A 384 13.49 51.83 5.29
CA ARG A 384 13.41 52.88 4.27
C ARG A 384 12.41 52.45 3.20
N ALA A 385 11.83 53.43 2.51
CA ALA A 385 11.03 53.16 1.32
C ALA A 385 11.90 52.38 0.32
N ALA A 386 11.40 51.22 -0.10
CA ALA A 386 12.06 50.39 -1.08
C ALA A 386 11.48 50.64 -2.46
N ASP A 387 12.33 50.62 -3.49
CA ASP A 387 11.88 50.58 -4.86
C ASP A 387 11.21 49.23 -5.13
N VAL A 388 10.01 49.28 -5.72
CA VAL A 388 9.15 48.13 -6.01
C VAL A 388 9.33 47.76 -7.47
N PRO A 389 9.94 46.61 -7.77
CA PRO A 389 9.93 46.06 -9.12
C PRO A 389 8.50 45.69 -9.54
N PRO A 390 8.17 45.83 -10.83
CA PRO A 390 6.81 45.64 -11.34
C PRO A 390 6.32 44.19 -11.13
N GLY A 391 7.21 43.20 -11.14
CA GLY A 391 6.85 41.81 -10.86
C GLY A 391 6.26 41.56 -9.46
N PHE A 392 6.49 42.44 -8.48
CA PHE A 392 5.83 42.33 -7.17
C PHE A 392 4.40 42.86 -7.18
N GLN A 393 4.10 43.85 -8.04
CA GLN A 393 2.74 44.30 -8.28
C GLN A 393 1.93 43.17 -8.93
N ASP A 394 2.51 42.49 -9.93
CA ASP A 394 1.86 41.34 -10.56
C ASP A 394 1.62 40.18 -9.59
N LEU A 395 2.56 39.90 -8.67
CA LEU A 395 2.35 38.89 -7.63
C LEU A 395 1.23 39.26 -6.66
N LEU A 396 1.12 40.54 -6.29
CA LEU A 396 0.04 41.04 -5.43
C LEU A 396 -1.32 41.00 -6.16
N ASP A 397 -1.34 41.37 -7.43
CA ASP A 397 -2.52 41.30 -8.27
C ASP A 397 -2.93 39.83 -8.46
N GLN A 398 -1.99 38.90 -8.63
CA GLN A 398 -2.26 37.44 -8.70
C GLN A 398 -2.76 36.85 -7.37
N LEU A 399 -2.21 37.29 -6.24
CA LEU A 399 -2.70 36.93 -4.91
C LEU A 399 -4.10 37.50 -4.67
N GLY A 400 -4.37 38.71 -5.17
CA GLY A 400 -5.67 39.38 -5.11
C GLY A 400 -6.72 38.80 -6.06
N SER A 401 -6.32 38.38 -7.26
CA SER A 401 -7.17 37.81 -8.32
C SER A 401 -7.18 36.27 -8.33
N GLU A 402 -6.53 35.65 -7.35
CA GLU A 402 -6.58 34.21 -7.07
C GLU A 402 -6.00 33.26 -8.15
N ASN A 403 -5.20 33.79 -9.09
CA ASN A 403 -4.56 33.03 -10.19
C ASN A 403 -3.03 33.08 -10.05
N ILE A 404 -2.50 32.27 -9.13
CA ILE A 404 -1.08 32.27 -8.79
C ILE A 404 -0.28 31.47 -9.84
N SER A 405 0.68 32.12 -10.49
CA SER A 405 1.59 31.51 -11.49
C SER A 405 3.05 31.89 -11.23
N ASN A 406 3.98 31.00 -11.60
CA ASN A 406 5.43 31.12 -11.34
C ASN A 406 6.17 32.24 -12.12
N THR A 407 5.46 33.08 -12.87
CA THR A 407 6.11 34.05 -13.77
C THR A 407 6.18 35.43 -13.13
N LEU A 408 7.36 35.82 -12.65
CA LEU A 408 7.71 37.25 -12.54
C LEU A 408 8.04 37.77 -13.93
N PRO A 409 7.25 38.67 -14.53
CA PRO A 409 7.69 39.40 -15.71
C PRO A 409 8.85 40.33 -15.34
N LYS A 410 9.97 40.20 -16.06
CA LYS A 410 11.14 41.08 -15.91
C LYS A 410 10.89 42.39 -16.68
N SER A 411 10.17 43.33 -16.07
CA SER A 411 10.05 44.70 -16.57
C SER A 411 11.03 45.62 -15.83
N PRO A 412 11.74 46.54 -16.53
CA PRO A 412 12.76 47.40 -15.93
C PRO A 412 12.21 48.62 -15.17
N ASN A 413 10.89 48.87 -15.21
CA ASN A 413 10.31 50.06 -14.60
C ASN A 413 9.97 49.83 -13.12
N THR A 414 10.82 50.31 -12.21
CA THR A 414 10.60 50.30 -10.76
C THR A 414 9.68 51.45 -10.33
N SER A 415 8.67 51.16 -9.51
CA SER A 415 7.80 52.17 -8.89
C SER A 415 8.16 52.32 -7.40
N THR A 416 7.88 53.47 -6.79
CA THR A 416 8.16 53.69 -5.35
C THR A 416 7.04 53.26 -4.42
N CYS A 417 5.86 52.92 -4.97
CA CYS A 417 4.72 52.43 -4.23
C CYS A 417 4.09 51.21 -4.93
N VAL A 418 3.43 50.38 -4.12
CA VAL A 418 2.52 49.31 -4.55
C VAL A 418 1.10 49.88 -4.59
N ARG A 419 0.31 49.59 -5.63
CA ARG A 419 -1.11 49.97 -5.66
C ARG A 419 -2.00 48.81 -5.26
N ILE A 420 -2.88 49.02 -4.27
CA ILE A 420 -3.92 48.06 -3.89
C ILE A 420 -5.26 48.77 -3.99
N GLY A 421 -6.07 48.38 -4.96
CA GLY A 421 -7.32 49.08 -5.27
C GLY A 421 -7.07 50.54 -5.65
N ASN A 422 -7.59 51.47 -4.84
CA ASN A 422 -7.43 52.91 -5.02
C ASN A 422 -6.33 53.54 -4.12
N GLU A 423 -5.63 52.75 -3.30
CA GLU A 423 -4.62 53.26 -2.36
C GLU A 423 -3.19 52.91 -2.79
N GLU A 424 -2.27 53.86 -2.58
CA GLU A 424 -0.83 53.68 -2.77
C GLU A 424 -0.16 53.31 -1.44
N TYR A 425 0.47 52.14 -1.40
CA TYR A 425 1.21 51.63 -0.26
C TYR A 425 2.70 51.79 -0.47
N ILE A 426 3.35 52.53 0.41
CA ILE A 426 4.81 52.64 0.44
C ILE A 426 5.35 51.54 1.34
N THR A 427 6.20 50.70 0.77
CA THR A 427 6.60 49.43 1.38
C THR A 427 8.10 49.37 1.63
N VAL A 428 8.49 48.43 2.48
CA VAL A 428 9.86 48.14 2.88
C VAL A 428 10.33 46.85 2.19
N GLY A 429 11.62 46.72 1.89
CA GLY A 429 12.15 45.61 1.08
C GLY A 429 11.86 44.22 1.64
N THR A 430 11.94 44.06 2.96
CA THR A 430 11.54 42.82 3.65
C THR A 430 10.09 42.39 3.43
N VAL A 431 9.15 43.33 3.28
CA VAL A 431 7.74 43.01 3.03
C VAL A 431 7.54 42.49 1.61
N LEU A 432 8.27 43.04 0.64
CA LEU A 432 8.26 42.54 -0.74
C LEU A 432 8.76 41.09 -0.78
N MET A 433 9.85 40.80 -0.07
CA MET A 433 10.34 39.43 0.06
C MET A 433 9.35 38.53 0.79
N LEU A 434 8.62 39.04 1.80
CA LEU A 434 7.56 38.29 2.47
C LEU A 434 6.42 37.93 1.49
N ILE A 435 6.00 38.85 0.62
CA ILE A 435 5.00 38.59 -0.43
C ILE A 435 5.45 37.46 -1.35
N GLN A 436 6.71 37.49 -1.79
CA GLN A 436 7.28 36.40 -2.59
C GLN A 436 7.24 35.07 -1.82
N LEU A 437 7.64 35.07 -0.55
CA LEU A 437 7.58 33.86 0.28
C LEU A 437 6.14 33.35 0.42
N ILE A 438 5.16 34.22 0.70
CA ILE A 438 3.73 33.86 0.76
C ILE A 438 3.30 33.20 -0.55
N SER A 439 3.67 33.77 -1.70
CA SER A 439 3.38 33.19 -3.01
C SER A 439 3.96 31.77 -3.16
N GLU A 440 5.20 31.55 -2.73
CA GLU A 440 5.83 30.22 -2.75
C GLU A 440 5.06 29.19 -1.89
N TYR A 441 4.52 29.60 -0.73
CA TYR A 441 3.66 28.73 0.09
C TYR A 441 2.36 28.36 -0.62
N CYS A 442 1.73 29.34 -1.29
CA CYS A 442 0.50 29.10 -2.03
C CYS A 442 0.72 28.17 -3.23
N ILE A 443 1.82 28.35 -3.97
CA ILE A 443 2.20 27.47 -5.09
C ILE A 443 2.47 26.04 -4.59
N CYS A 444 3.26 25.90 -3.53
CA CYS A 444 3.52 24.60 -2.92
C CYS A 444 2.24 23.92 -2.41
N GLY A 445 1.27 24.68 -1.90
CA GLY A 445 -0.04 24.15 -1.49
C GLY A 445 -0.88 23.65 -2.66
N LYS A 446 -0.75 24.27 -3.84
CA LYS A 446 -1.42 23.84 -5.07
C LYS A 446 -0.79 22.57 -5.65
N GLU A 447 0.53 22.47 -5.62
CA GLU A 447 1.28 21.28 -6.07
C GLU A 447 1.08 20.08 -5.12
N LEU A 448 0.95 20.33 -3.80
CA LEU A 448 0.78 19.29 -2.78
C LEU A 448 -0.47 19.52 -1.92
N PRO A 449 -1.68 19.23 -2.44
CA PRO A 449 -2.94 19.45 -1.71
C PRO A 449 -3.01 18.69 -0.37
N SER A 450 -2.37 17.52 -0.28
CA SER A 450 -2.33 16.69 0.94
C SER A 450 -1.64 17.38 2.12
N LEU A 451 -0.74 18.34 1.85
CA LEU A 451 -0.03 19.13 2.85
C LEU A 451 -0.62 20.54 3.05
N ALA A 452 -1.66 20.92 2.31
CA ALA A 452 -2.20 22.28 2.32
C ALA A 452 -2.58 22.77 3.72
N SER A 453 -3.17 21.91 4.56
CA SER A 453 -3.49 22.22 5.96
C SER A 453 -2.25 22.54 6.80
N THR A 454 -1.19 21.74 6.67
CA THR A 454 0.08 21.94 7.38
C THR A 454 0.79 23.20 6.88
N LEU A 455 0.80 23.44 5.57
CA LEU A 455 1.40 24.63 4.96
C LEU A 455 0.68 25.93 5.39
N SER A 456 -0.64 25.90 5.52
CA SER A 456 -1.43 27.03 6.05
C SER A 456 -0.99 27.39 7.48
N LYS A 457 -0.80 26.38 8.34
CA LYS A 457 -0.31 26.59 9.73
C LYS A 457 1.12 27.14 9.75
N TYR A 458 2.01 26.64 8.90
CA TYR A 458 3.37 27.16 8.78
C TYR A 458 3.41 28.59 8.22
N LEU A 459 2.49 28.94 7.32
CA LEU A 459 2.36 30.31 6.83
C LEU A 459 1.90 31.24 7.95
N ALA A 460 0.94 30.83 8.78
CA ALA A 460 0.55 31.57 9.97
C ALA A 460 1.74 31.77 10.94
N GLU A 461 2.55 30.73 11.17
CA GLU A 461 3.76 30.84 11.98
C GLU A 461 4.79 31.82 11.37
N LEU A 462 4.96 31.82 10.05
CA LEU A 462 5.86 32.75 9.36
C LEU A 462 5.40 34.21 9.53
N LEU A 463 4.10 34.48 9.37
CA LEU A 463 3.51 35.81 9.57
C LEU A 463 3.62 36.25 11.04
N LYS A 464 3.40 35.34 11.98
CA LYS A 464 3.61 35.59 13.41
C LYS A 464 5.07 35.94 13.72
N ASN A 465 6.02 35.21 13.12
CA ASN A 465 7.45 35.50 13.25
C ASN A 465 7.79 36.89 12.68
N PHE A 466 7.22 37.26 11.53
CA PHE A 466 7.36 38.61 10.97
C PHE A 466 6.84 39.69 11.93
N ASN A 467 5.63 39.52 12.47
CA ASN A 467 5.02 40.47 13.40
C ASN A 467 5.86 40.63 14.68
N SER A 468 6.20 39.51 15.32
CA SER A 468 7.00 39.48 16.55
C SER A 468 8.36 40.14 16.36
N ARG A 469 9.06 39.84 15.26
CA ARG A 469 10.38 40.41 14.98
C ARG A 469 10.28 41.89 14.64
N THR A 470 9.26 42.32 13.90
CA THR A 470 8.99 43.74 13.63
C THR A 470 8.75 44.52 14.92
N CYS A 471 7.96 43.97 15.85
CA CYS A 471 7.72 44.57 17.16
C CYS A 471 9.02 44.74 17.96
N GLN A 472 9.86 43.70 18.01
CA GLN A 472 11.16 43.74 18.69
C GLN A 472 12.13 44.76 18.07
N LEU A 473 12.18 44.84 16.74
CA LEU A 473 13.07 45.74 16.02
C LEU A 473 12.68 47.21 16.24
N ILE A 474 11.39 47.51 16.23
CA ILE A 474 10.88 48.88 16.24
C ILE A 474 10.48 49.32 17.64
N LEU A 475 9.50 48.68 18.27
CA LEU A 475 9.06 49.06 19.62
C LEU A 475 10.09 48.66 20.68
N GLY A 476 10.75 47.51 20.50
CA GLY A 476 11.84 47.04 21.37
C GLY A 476 13.21 47.71 21.10
N ALA A 477 13.29 48.61 20.13
CA ALA A 477 14.50 49.34 19.74
C ALA A 477 15.72 48.47 19.37
N ASN A 478 15.52 47.18 19.07
CA ASN A 478 16.62 46.29 18.71
C ASN A 478 17.25 46.65 17.37
N ALA A 479 16.52 47.31 16.46
CA ALA A 479 17.04 47.76 15.18
C ALA A 479 18.19 48.77 15.31
N LEU A 480 18.34 49.44 16.46
CA LEU A 480 19.51 50.29 16.73
C LEU A 480 20.82 49.50 16.79
N ARG A 481 20.76 48.26 17.29
CA ARG A 481 21.92 47.36 17.45
C ARG A 481 22.14 46.47 16.24
N THR A 482 21.08 45.88 15.68
CA THR A 482 21.19 44.91 14.57
C THR A 482 21.30 45.59 13.20
N ALA A 483 20.47 46.59 12.91
CA ALA A 483 20.43 47.25 11.61
C ALA A 483 21.33 48.51 11.52
N GLY A 484 21.99 48.88 12.62
CA GLY A 484 22.88 50.04 12.71
C GLY A 484 22.16 51.40 12.62
N LEU A 485 20.87 51.45 12.97
CA LEU A 485 20.12 52.71 13.01
C LEU A 485 20.56 53.57 14.20
N LYS A 486 20.74 54.88 14.00
CA LYS A 486 21.10 55.81 15.09
C LYS A 486 19.91 56.10 16.01
N THR A 487 18.71 56.25 15.43
CA THR A 487 17.47 56.58 16.13
C THR A 487 16.28 56.00 15.38
N ILE A 488 15.23 55.60 16.09
CA ILE A 488 13.94 55.24 15.49
C ILE A 488 13.11 56.50 15.31
N THR A 489 12.85 56.89 14.07
CA THR A 489 12.10 58.08 13.70
C THR A 489 10.61 57.78 13.50
N SER A 490 9.77 58.82 13.49
CA SER A 490 8.35 58.72 13.14
C SER A 490 8.12 58.11 11.75
N THR A 491 9.02 58.35 10.79
CA THR A 491 9.01 57.72 9.47
C THR A 491 9.16 56.19 9.55
N ASN A 492 10.05 55.69 10.40
CA ASN A 492 10.28 54.25 10.55
C ASN A 492 9.05 53.56 11.17
N LEU A 493 8.42 54.22 12.15
CA LEU A 493 7.17 53.77 12.75
C LEU A 493 6.03 53.74 11.72
N ALA A 494 5.91 54.79 10.90
CA ALA A 494 4.89 54.87 9.87
C ALA A 494 5.07 53.82 8.76
N LEU A 495 6.30 53.61 8.28
CA LEU A 495 6.63 52.57 7.30
C LEU A 495 6.34 51.17 7.82
N ALA A 496 6.57 50.93 9.12
CA ALA A 496 6.24 49.65 9.73
C ALA A 496 4.75 49.43 9.92
N SER A 497 4.02 50.49 10.29
CA SER A 497 2.55 50.46 10.31
C SER A 497 2.00 50.11 8.93
N ARG A 498 2.50 50.77 7.87
CA ARG A 498 2.16 50.45 6.46
C ARG A 498 2.50 49.03 6.06
N ALA A 499 3.70 48.55 6.42
CA ALA A 499 4.13 47.18 6.17
C ALA A 499 3.17 46.15 6.80
N LEU A 500 2.77 46.38 8.05
CA LEU A 500 1.84 45.51 8.77
C LEU A 500 0.41 45.58 8.19
N GLN A 501 -0.05 46.77 7.80
CA GLN A 501 -1.34 46.95 7.13
C GLN A 501 -1.41 46.23 5.78
N LEU A 502 -0.31 46.22 5.01
CA LEU A 502 -0.21 45.44 3.78
C LEU A 502 -0.31 43.93 4.05
N VAL A 503 0.39 43.43 5.07
CA VAL A 503 0.28 42.02 5.48
C VAL A 503 -1.13 41.69 5.95
N LEU A 504 -1.78 42.60 6.69
CA LEU A 504 -3.16 42.44 7.14
C LEU A 504 -4.13 42.30 5.95
N TRP A 505 -3.93 43.08 4.89
CA TRP A 505 -4.72 42.99 3.66
C TRP A 505 -4.53 41.64 2.93
N LEU A 506 -3.34 41.03 3.00
CA LEU A 506 -3.07 39.74 2.36
C LEU A 506 -3.73 38.54 3.05
N ILE A 507 -3.96 38.61 4.36
CA ILE A 507 -4.47 37.48 5.16
C ILE A 507 -5.82 36.93 4.61
N PRO A 508 -6.84 37.76 4.31
CA PRO A 508 -8.08 37.29 3.69
C PRO A 508 -7.87 36.54 2.37
N HIS A 509 -7.00 37.04 1.49
CA HIS A 509 -6.69 36.40 0.20
C HIS A 509 -6.01 35.03 0.38
N ILE A 510 -5.10 34.93 1.34
CA ILE A 510 -4.47 33.66 1.74
C ILE A 510 -5.53 32.66 2.23
N LYS A 511 -6.46 33.10 3.11
CA LYS A 511 -7.55 32.24 3.62
C LYS A 511 -8.41 31.70 2.47
N VAL A 512 -8.80 32.54 1.51
CA VAL A 512 -9.60 32.12 0.36
C VAL A 512 -8.84 31.10 -0.51
N HIS A 513 -7.55 31.32 -0.76
CA HIS A 513 -6.71 30.39 -1.52
C HIS A 513 -6.67 29.00 -0.86
N PHE A 514 -6.36 28.91 0.43
CA PHE A 514 -6.32 27.63 1.16
C PHE A 514 -7.70 27.00 1.35
N LYS A 515 -8.77 27.80 1.37
CA LYS A 515 -10.16 27.29 1.39
C LYS A 515 -10.50 26.52 0.12
N LYS A 516 -10.03 26.98 -1.06
CA LYS A 516 -10.16 26.23 -2.33
C LYS A 516 -9.42 24.88 -2.29
N LEU A 517 -8.33 24.80 -1.51
CA LEU A 517 -7.57 23.56 -1.26
C LEU A 517 -8.19 22.67 -0.17
N LYS A 518 -9.46 22.91 0.20
CA LYS A 518 -10.22 22.15 1.22
C LYS A 518 -9.66 22.26 2.65
N VAL A 519 -8.96 23.35 2.97
CA VAL A 519 -8.60 23.67 4.36
C VAL A 519 -9.76 24.42 5.01
N GLU A 520 -10.22 23.93 6.16
CA GLU A 520 -11.37 24.51 6.90
C GLU A 520 -10.96 25.28 8.16
N ASP A 521 -9.83 24.90 8.78
CA ASP A 521 -9.34 25.50 10.02
C ASP A 521 -8.37 26.67 9.74
N PHE A 522 -8.82 27.89 10.07
CA PHE A 522 -8.07 29.14 9.91
C PHE A 522 -7.80 29.87 11.23
N GLN A 523 -8.03 29.23 12.39
CA GLN A 523 -7.88 29.87 13.71
C GLN A 523 -6.49 30.46 13.93
N SER A 524 -5.46 29.80 13.40
CA SER A 524 -4.07 30.29 13.47
C SER A 524 -3.87 31.60 12.69
N LEU A 525 -4.50 31.76 11.52
CA LEU A 525 -4.45 32.99 10.74
C LEU A 525 -5.33 34.09 11.35
N ASP A 526 -6.47 33.74 11.94
CA ASP A 526 -7.32 34.69 12.69
C ASP A 526 -6.57 35.27 13.90
N GLY A 527 -5.81 34.43 14.60
CA GLY A 527 -4.94 34.87 15.69
C GLY A 527 -3.86 35.85 15.22
N VAL A 528 -3.23 35.57 14.08
CA VAL A 528 -2.22 36.47 13.47
C VAL A 528 -2.83 37.80 13.05
N GLU A 529 -4.03 37.79 12.46
CA GLU A 529 -4.76 39.00 12.07
C GLU A 529 -4.96 39.94 13.25
N LYS A 530 -5.43 39.38 14.38
CA LYS A 530 -5.61 40.12 15.63
C LYS A 530 -4.29 40.65 16.19
N GLU A 531 -3.25 39.80 16.27
CA GLU A 531 -1.93 40.19 16.77
C GLU A 531 -1.28 41.31 15.93
N ILE A 532 -1.50 41.32 14.61
CA ILE A 532 -1.01 42.38 13.72
C ILE A 532 -1.81 43.66 13.92
N SER A 533 -3.15 43.58 14.04
CA SER A 533 -3.99 44.74 14.33
C SER A 533 -3.62 45.41 15.65
N ASP A 534 -3.43 44.62 16.71
CA ASP A 534 -3.02 45.11 18.02
C ASP A 534 -1.65 45.79 17.96
N HIS A 535 -0.72 45.27 17.15
CA HIS A 535 0.59 45.87 16.97
C HIS A 535 0.53 47.20 16.19
N ILE A 536 -0.32 47.30 15.16
CA ILE A 536 -0.56 48.57 14.45
C ILE A 536 -1.04 49.64 15.43
N HIS A 537 -2.00 49.33 16.30
CA HIS A 537 -2.48 50.25 17.33
C HIS A 537 -1.40 50.63 18.35
N GLN A 538 -0.52 49.70 18.73
CA GLN A 538 0.62 50.00 19.61
C GLN A 538 1.61 50.97 18.96
N ILE A 539 1.85 50.83 17.65
CA ILE A 539 2.71 51.76 16.89
C ILE A 539 2.05 53.15 16.84
N GLU A 540 0.76 53.25 16.55
CA GLU A 540 0.02 54.52 16.56
C GLU A 540 0.07 55.19 17.94
N ALA A 541 -0.20 54.43 19.00
CA ALA A 541 -0.11 54.91 20.38
C ALA A 541 1.31 55.39 20.72
N LYS A 542 2.35 54.73 20.20
CA LYS A 542 3.74 55.15 20.40
C LYS A 542 4.03 56.46 19.67
N ILE A 543 3.56 56.64 18.42
CA ILE A 543 3.68 57.92 17.69
C ILE A 543 3.01 59.05 18.47
N LEU A 544 1.79 58.81 18.96
CA LEU A 544 1.03 59.77 19.77
C LEU A 544 1.71 60.10 21.09
N ALA A 545 2.30 59.11 21.77
CA ALA A 545 3.03 59.32 23.02
C ALA A 545 4.31 60.15 22.80
N ILE A 546 5.06 59.89 21.73
CA ILE A 546 6.27 60.65 21.37
C ILE A 546 5.90 62.12 21.14
N ILE A 547 4.86 62.39 20.35
CA ILE A 547 4.42 63.75 20.06
C ILE A 547 3.84 64.44 21.30
N SER A 548 3.01 63.75 22.08
CA SER A 548 2.47 64.30 23.34
C SER A 548 3.58 64.66 24.34
N SER A 549 4.67 63.88 24.40
CA SER A 549 5.84 64.18 25.23
C SER A 549 6.58 65.42 24.74
N LEU A 550 6.84 65.51 23.43
CA LEU A 550 7.52 66.65 22.82
C LEU A 550 6.71 67.94 22.97
N LEU A 551 5.39 67.88 22.84
CA LEU A 551 4.50 69.02 23.09
C LEU A 551 4.49 69.41 24.57
N GLY A 552 4.40 68.42 25.47
CA GLY A 552 4.42 68.64 26.91
C GLY A 552 5.70 69.33 27.40
N GLU A 553 6.87 68.89 26.95
CA GLU A 553 8.15 69.53 27.28
C GLU A 553 8.18 71.00 26.88
N GLN A 554 7.72 71.34 25.67
CA GLN A 554 7.69 72.74 25.22
C GLN A 554 6.67 73.59 25.99
N LEU A 555 5.52 73.01 26.39
CA LEU A 555 4.47 73.72 27.12
C LEU A 555 4.79 73.89 28.62
N ASN A 556 5.54 72.97 29.23
CA ASN A 556 5.96 73.07 30.63
C ASN A 556 6.91 74.25 30.86
N ASP A 557 7.83 74.49 29.91
CA ASP A 557 8.81 75.58 29.97
C ASP A 557 8.26 76.91 29.42
N TRP A 558 7.04 76.90 28.88
CA TRP A 558 6.41 78.09 28.32
C TRP A 558 5.86 79.03 29.40
N ASP A 559 5.86 80.32 29.07
CA ASP A 559 5.40 81.44 29.88
C ASP A 559 4.78 82.50 28.94
N ALA A 560 3.66 83.10 29.35
CA ALA A 560 2.86 84.01 28.53
C ALA A 560 3.45 85.43 28.49
N LYS A 561 4.60 85.58 27.81
CA LYS A 561 5.33 86.84 27.65
C LYS A 561 5.78 87.08 26.20
N PRO A 562 5.89 88.35 25.77
CA PRO A 562 6.51 88.68 24.49
C PRO A 562 7.96 88.18 24.42
N PRO A 563 8.48 87.79 23.24
CA PRO A 563 7.91 87.93 21.89
C PRO A 563 6.93 86.81 21.49
N VAL A 564 5.89 87.16 20.73
CA VAL A 564 4.97 86.22 20.08
C VAL A 564 5.31 86.11 18.58
N PRO A 565 5.45 84.91 17.98
CA PRO A 565 5.32 83.61 18.62
C PRO A 565 6.54 83.26 19.46
N SER A 566 6.32 82.69 20.64
CA SER A 566 7.35 82.25 21.57
C SER A 566 8.17 81.09 21.01
N ASN A 567 9.37 80.89 21.56
CA ASN A 567 10.23 79.77 21.15
C ASN A 567 9.54 78.41 21.34
N ALA A 568 8.71 78.26 22.38
CA ALA A 568 7.93 77.05 22.62
C ALA A 568 6.93 76.78 21.49
N PHE A 569 6.08 77.76 21.12
CA PHE A 569 5.09 77.61 20.04
C PHE A 569 5.73 77.45 18.65
N ARG A 570 6.88 78.09 18.41
CA ARG A 570 7.70 77.84 17.20
C ARG A 570 8.22 76.41 17.15
N ASN A 571 8.70 75.86 18.26
CA ASN A 571 9.19 74.50 18.35
C ASN A 571 8.05 73.47 18.20
N ILE A 572 6.89 73.71 18.84
CA ILE A 572 5.67 72.93 18.68
C ILE A 572 5.25 72.87 17.21
N SER A 573 5.16 74.02 16.56
CA SER A 573 4.81 74.12 15.14
C SER A 573 5.82 73.37 14.25
N ARG A 574 7.12 73.47 14.56
CA ARG A 574 8.18 72.72 13.85
C ARG A 574 8.05 71.21 14.06
N HIS A 575 7.72 70.74 15.27
CA HIS A 575 7.51 69.31 15.54
C HIS A 575 6.28 68.77 14.80
N LEU A 576 5.19 69.54 14.74
CA LEU A 576 3.97 69.17 14.01
C LEU A 576 4.18 69.13 12.50
N LEU A 577 4.94 70.07 11.93
CA LEU A 577 5.30 70.06 10.51
C LEU A 577 6.21 68.88 10.17
N LYS A 578 7.24 68.60 10.98
CA LYS A 578 8.11 67.43 10.79
C LYS A 578 7.35 66.11 10.92
N LEU A 579 6.38 66.03 11.83
CA LEU A 579 5.49 64.88 11.91
C LEU A 579 4.67 64.74 10.63
N HIS A 580 4.12 65.84 10.11
CA HIS A 580 3.31 65.80 8.90
C HIS A 580 4.14 65.36 7.70
N GLU A 581 5.35 65.90 7.52
CA GLU A 581 6.29 65.48 6.48
C GLU A 581 6.61 63.98 6.57
N ALA A 582 6.77 63.47 7.79
CA ALA A 582 7.05 62.06 8.02
C ALA A 582 5.86 61.13 7.73
N LEU A 583 4.63 61.58 8.01
CA LEU A 583 3.41 60.76 7.90
C LEU A 583 2.70 60.92 6.55
N SER A 584 2.65 62.12 5.97
CA SER A 584 1.95 62.44 4.71
C SER A 584 2.47 61.64 3.51
N GLY A 585 3.77 61.35 3.51
CA GLY A 585 4.39 60.52 2.51
C GLY A 585 4.33 59.02 2.79
N THR A 586 3.56 58.53 3.76
CA THR A 586 3.50 57.09 4.08
C THR A 586 2.10 56.60 4.48
N LEU A 587 1.38 57.35 5.32
CA LEU A 587 0.03 57.03 5.78
C LEU A 587 -1.04 57.77 4.94
N PRO A 588 -2.27 57.25 4.87
CA PRO A 588 -3.36 57.79 4.10
C PRO A 588 -3.95 58.95 4.87
N PRO A 589 -4.57 59.90 4.14
CA PRO A 589 -5.00 61.16 4.73
C PRO A 589 -5.92 60.94 5.92
N ASP A 590 -6.83 59.98 5.88
CA ASP A 590 -7.81 59.73 6.95
C ASP A 590 -7.18 59.25 8.26
N GLN A 591 -6.16 58.39 8.18
CA GLN A 591 -5.41 57.95 9.37
C GLN A 591 -4.61 59.12 9.98
N ILE A 592 -4.06 60.01 9.12
CA ILE A 592 -3.38 61.22 9.56
C ILE A 592 -4.37 62.17 10.26
N LYS A 593 -5.61 62.34 9.74
CA LYS A 593 -6.65 63.14 10.41
C LYS A 593 -6.93 62.66 11.82
N ILE A 594 -7.07 61.34 11.99
CA ILE A 594 -7.30 60.73 13.30
C ILE A 594 -6.14 61.02 14.25
N ILE A 595 -4.89 60.78 13.82
CA ILE A 595 -3.69 61.05 14.64
C ILE A 595 -3.64 62.52 15.07
N TYR A 596 -3.84 63.46 14.13
CA TYR A 596 -3.78 64.89 14.44
C TYR A 596 -4.94 65.37 15.31
N SER A 597 -6.13 64.78 15.20
CA SER A 597 -7.25 65.11 16.10
C SER A 597 -6.94 64.77 17.56
N VAL A 598 -6.27 63.63 17.79
CA VAL A 598 -5.85 63.20 19.13
C VAL A 598 -4.70 64.08 19.64
N VAL A 599 -3.73 64.39 18.78
CA VAL A 599 -2.64 65.33 19.11
C VAL A 599 -3.19 66.71 19.46
N HIS A 600 -4.14 67.20 18.68
CA HIS A 600 -4.77 68.49 18.89
C HIS A 600 -5.56 68.53 20.21
N LYS A 601 -6.34 67.49 20.51
CA LYS A 601 -7.01 67.34 21.81
C LYS A 601 -6.02 67.34 22.97
N ASN A 602 -4.91 66.58 22.87
CA ASN A 602 -3.90 66.53 23.93
C ASN A 602 -3.20 67.89 24.14
N PHE A 603 -2.93 68.61 23.05
CA PHE A 603 -2.39 69.97 23.12
C PHE A 603 -3.34 70.91 23.88
N LYS A 604 -4.65 70.86 23.57
CA LYS A 604 -5.67 71.68 24.26
C LYS A 604 -5.75 71.39 25.75
N GLU A 605 -5.80 70.12 26.14
CA GLU A 605 -5.83 69.70 27.55
C GLU A 605 -4.59 70.19 28.31
N ARG A 606 -3.39 70.02 27.76
CA ARG A 606 -2.14 70.47 28.40
C ARG A 606 -2.02 71.98 28.49
N LEU A 607 -2.45 72.68 27.43
CA LEU A 607 -2.45 74.14 27.45
C LEU A 607 -3.41 74.66 28.52
N ARG A 608 -4.61 74.07 28.63
CA ARG A 608 -5.58 74.39 29.68
C ARG A 608 -5.00 74.24 31.08
N ASP A 609 -4.38 73.09 31.37
CA ASP A 609 -3.74 72.86 32.67
C ASP A 609 -2.67 73.91 32.98
N ARG A 610 -1.91 74.32 31.96
CA ARG A 610 -0.88 75.36 32.11
C ARG A 610 -1.48 76.76 32.32
N LEU A 611 -2.59 77.09 31.66
CA LEU A 611 -3.31 78.36 31.85
C LEU A 611 -3.90 78.44 33.27
N ILE A 612 -4.46 77.34 33.78
CA ILE A 612 -4.95 77.22 35.17
C ILE A 612 -3.79 77.42 36.15
N ALA A 613 -2.63 76.78 35.90
CA ALA A 613 -1.45 76.92 36.76
C ALA A 613 -0.87 78.35 36.78
N MET A 614 -1.08 79.14 35.72
CA MET A 614 -0.64 80.55 35.62
C MET A 614 -1.71 81.56 36.03
N ASP A 615 -2.90 81.11 36.44
CA ASP A 615 -4.07 81.94 36.76
C ASP A 615 -4.46 82.90 35.62
N ILE A 616 -4.37 82.42 34.37
CA ILE A 616 -4.75 83.19 33.18
C ILE A 616 -6.20 82.86 32.82
N THR A 617 -7.09 83.84 32.98
CA THR A 617 -8.51 83.73 32.66
C THR A 617 -8.87 84.50 31.39
N ASN A 618 -10.01 84.16 30.77
CA ASN A 618 -10.56 84.88 29.60
C ASN A 618 -11.14 86.25 30.00
N ASN A 619 -10.25 87.16 30.39
CA ASN A 619 -10.57 88.49 30.92
C ASN A 619 -10.20 89.62 29.95
N GLY A 620 -9.73 89.30 28.74
CA GLY A 620 -9.28 90.29 27.75
C GLY A 620 -8.00 91.04 28.13
N GLY A 621 -7.27 90.61 29.16
CA GLY A 621 -6.05 91.26 29.63
C GLY A 621 -4.83 91.06 28.70
N PRO A 622 -3.68 91.71 28.98
CA PRO A 622 -2.48 91.62 28.16
C PRO A 622 -1.94 90.19 28.01
N LYS A 623 -1.98 89.39 29.09
CA LYS A 623 -1.59 87.97 29.05
C LYS A 623 -2.56 87.14 28.22
N HIS A 624 -3.87 87.40 28.32
CA HIS A 624 -4.87 86.76 27.46
C HIS A 624 -4.60 87.06 25.97
N GLY A 625 -4.32 88.32 25.61
CA GLY A 625 -3.97 88.70 24.23
C GLY A 625 -2.69 88.03 23.70
N VAL A 626 -1.69 87.81 24.55
CA VAL A 626 -0.49 87.01 24.22
C VAL A 626 -0.86 85.56 23.93
N VAL A 627 -1.71 84.94 24.74
CA VAL A 627 -2.17 83.56 24.52
C VAL A 627 -3.03 83.44 23.25
N THR A 628 -3.94 84.39 23.00
CA THR A 628 -4.75 84.40 21.77
C THR A 628 -3.87 84.50 20.52
N SER A 629 -2.84 85.35 20.54
CA SER A 629 -1.92 85.48 19.40
C SER A 629 -1.05 84.23 19.19
N GLU A 630 -0.62 83.54 20.25
CA GLU A 630 0.05 82.24 20.15
C GLU A 630 -0.86 81.14 19.58
N LEU A 631 -2.13 81.12 19.99
CA LEU A 631 -3.14 80.19 19.49
C LEU A 631 -3.43 80.42 18.00
N THR A 632 -3.52 81.68 17.55
CA THR A 632 -3.68 81.98 16.12
C THR A 632 -2.51 81.45 15.30
N PHE A 633 -1.27 81.57 15.80
CA PHE A 633 -0.09 81.02 15.11
C PHE A 633 -0.11 79.47 15.05
N TYR A 634 -0.57 78.81 16.12
CA TYR A 634 -0.75 77.36 16.15
C TYR A 634 -1.84 76.90 15.17
N LEU A 635 -2.99 77.58 15.14
CA LEU A 635 -4.10 77.28 14.23
C LEU A 635 -3.69 77.49 12.76
N GLU A 636 -2.96 78.57 12.44
CA GLU A 636 -2.39 78.76 11.11
C GLU A 636 -1.47 77.61 10.69
N THR A 637 -0.71 77.05 11.64
CA THR A 637 0.17 75.91 11.37
C THR A 637 -0.64 74.63 11.11
N LEU A 638 -1.73 74.39 11.85
CA LEU A 638 -2.62 73.26 11.58
C LEU A 638 -3.37 73.40 10.25
N HIS A 639 -3.80 74.61 9.90
CA HIS A 639 -4.41 74.93 8.61
C HIS A 639 -3.45 74.68 7.45
N LYS A 640 -2.18 75.06 7.57
CA LYS A 640 -1.14 74.74 6.56
C LYS A 640 -0.95 73.24 6.32
N VAL A 641 -1.25 72.43 7.32
CA VAL A 641 -1.11 70.98 7.28
C VAL A 641 -2.35 70.31 6.63
N ASN A 642 -3.48 71.01 6.48
CA ASN A 642 -4.72 70.52 5.80
C ASN A 642 -5.27 69.18 6.36
N VAL A 643 -5.02 68.87 7.63
CA VAL A 643 -5.38 67.57 8.22
C VAL A 643 -6.69 67.60 9.01
N LEU A 644 -7.12 68.76 9.50
CA LEU A 644 -8.37 68.91 10.26
C LEU A 644 -9.39 69.72 9.44
N PRO A 645 -10.70 69.35 9.46
CA PRO A 645 -11.74 70.18 8.85
C PRO A 645 -11.82 71.52 9.59
N ASP A 646 -11.95 72.63 8.85
CA ASP A 646 -11.97 74.03 9.31
C ASP A 646 -12.11 74.24 10.83
N THR A 647 -11.00 74.12 11.56
CA THR A 647 -10.93 74.43 12.99
C THR A 647 -11.12 75.94 13.14
N SER A 648 -12.36 76.35 13.36
CA SER A 648 -12.74 77.73 13.68
C SER A 648 -12.20 78.11 15.06
N ASP A 649 -11.88 79.39 15.29
CA ASP A 649 -11.53 79.95 16.62
C ASP A 649 -12.49 79.52 17.76
N LYS A 650 -13.72 79.12 17.41
CA LYS A 650 -14.72 78.59 18.34
C LYS A 650 -14.35 77.26 18.99
N GLU A 651 -13.56 76.41 18.33
CA GLU A 651 -13.14 75.10 18.86
C GLU A 651 -12.04 75.18 19.91
N MET A 652 -11.44 76.36 20.08
CA MET A 652 -10.43 76.66 21.09
C MET A 652 -11.02 77.31 22.34
N ASN A 653 -12.33 77.55 22.40
CA ASN A 653 -12.97 78.13 23.58
C ASN A 653 -12.97 77.19 24.81
N ASP A 654 -12.73 75.90 24.60
CA ASP A 654 -12.73 74.85 25.63
C ASP A 654 -11.44 74.83 26.48
N ILE A 655 -10.41 75.60 26.10
CA ILE A 655 -9.13 75.68 26.82
C ILE A 655 -9.14 76.69 27.98
N TRP A 656 -10.16 77.56 28.07
CA TRP A 656 -10.26 78.60 29.09
C TRP A 656 -10.86 78.12 30.41
#